data_AF-A0A4R9I1T8-F1
#
_entry.id   AF-A0A4R9I1T8-F1
#
_cell.length_a   1.000
_cell.length_b   1.000
_cell.length_c   1.000
_cell.angle_alpha   90.00
_cell.angle_beta   90.00
_cell.angle_gamma   90.00
#
_symmetry.space_group_name_H-M   'P 1'
#
loop_
_entity.id
_entity.type
_entity.pdbx_description
1 polymer ?
#
loop_
_entity_poly.entity_id
_entity_poly.type
_entity_poly.pdbx_seq_one_letter_code
_entity_poly.pdbx_strand_id
1 'polypeptide(L)'
;METLFQNGSKFNLILGSDILSPYFYLILVASIYLSFRLGFPQIRFLFLALKILTGNMDFKGSKGQLVHSQAFFAGIGSSLLLGSVIGTALAIAYGGIGVLFWIWVMSLFVMPIRFVSSTLAVKFRNQLPSGRYLSGPMYFIEKALRAKWLAVAFSLASLVTVLLFGGIFPFVGLTYITKEGLNLSGLSGPISISVILLFIVIGGVRRVGRAASILAPIGIILFIFGYVSLFSGGMISFFGFLSDVTKEAFSIKALQGGGAFGVLRALSASLSTFFLSTETAVGKSSGIAGVVRTDYAAKQGLVSMLASFFEGFVMATLVGFVLYSYGAVNLETILAFPNRILEQKESLPAILFFVSFLCFGILSLAGWFYSGEQNAFYVFGEKFANFFRMLFIGSTLGFAYLYTKYGIDVLSIVMHWGYIAAVITSIPLLVSLMLLGKSANFELKKYLTESGARYEIFKDIYLLFLTLLPKNLISKLFGYFSMFKLPRFMMIPILKAFAKAYKINLSEAELEIKEYASLNQFFTRALRAEARIIDSAANAVVSPTDSKITSFGNINQSTIIQAKGIDYSVKELLGSEKYYPYFTNGKYITFYLSPQDYHRIHSPFAGQILGYYYEPGKLFPVNDLAVLNIRGLFPKNERLITFLQTEYGKIAVIKVGASNVGKIRVTYDNKIVTNNWIRFAKEHHYKDVSIMIDKGSELGRFEMGSTVILVFENDTIDLTNIALGDKIQYGTTVGNFRSKTTKLPVKA
;
A
#
# COMPACT_ATOMS: atom_id res chain seq x y z
N MET A 1 -25.52 1.73 45.16
CA MET A 1 -25.89 1.04 43.90
C MET A 1 -27.24 1.48 43.36
N GLU A 2 -28.28 1.78 44.16
CA GLU A 2 -29.57 2.31 43.64
C GLU A 2 -29.56 3.77 43.15
N THR A 3 -28.61 4.60 43.61
CA THR A 3 -28.58 6.05 43.32
C THR A 3 -28.00 6.45 41.95
N LEU A 4 -27.37 5.52 41.23
CA LEU A 4 -26.90 5.71 39.84
C LEU A 4 -28.02 5.48 38.82
N PHE A 5 -28.94 4.55 39.12
CA PHE A 5 -29.91 4.05 38.14
C PHE A 5 -31.24 4.82 38.13
N GLN A 6 -31.56 5.62 39.17
CA GLN A 6 -32.70 6.54 39.12
C GLN A 6 -32.38 7.91 38.51
N ASN A 7 -31.11 8.24 38.27
CA ASN A 7 -30.70 9.54 37.74
C ASN A 7 -30.11 9.43 36.33
N GLY A 8 -30.89 8.94 35.37
CA GLY A 8 -30.60 9.10 33.93
C GLY A 8 -30.38 10.57 33.52
N SER A 9 -30.82 11.53 34.36
CA SER A 9 -30.51 12.95 34.26
C SER A 9 -29.04 13.31 34.49
N LYS A 10 -28.31 12.57 35.33
CA LYS A 10 -26.89 12.86 35.63
C LYS A 10 -25.95 12.44 34.51
N PHE A 11 -26.21 11.35 33.80
CA PHE A 11 -25.36 10.98 32.65
C PHE A 11 -25.56 11.92 31.45
N ASN A 12 -26.80 12.40 31.23
CA ASN A 12 -27.10 13.49 30.30
C ASN A 12 -26.41 14.82 30.69
N LEU A 13 -26.02 14.97 31.96
CA LEU A 13 -25.27 16.12 32.48
C LEU A 13 -23.75 16.00 32.24
N ILE A 14 -23.21 14.78 32.09
CA ILE A 14 -21.74 14.55 32.04
C ILE A 14 -21.13 15.02 30.71
N LEU A 15 -21.92 15.10 29.64
CA LEU A 15 -21.52 15.75 28.39
C LEU A 15 -22.74 16.51 27.87
N GLY A 16 -22.97 17.72 28.38
CA GLY A 16 -24.01 18.59 27.82
C GLY A 16 -23.85 18.64 26.30
N SER A 17 -24.84 18.10 25.58
CA SER A 17 -24.81 17.93 24.12
C SER A 17 -24.57 19.25 23.35
N ASP A 18 -24.67 20.38 24.05
CA ASP A 18 -24.47 21.73 23.57
C ASP A 18 -22.98 22.10 23.36
N ILE A 19 -22.02 21.51 24.09
CA ILE A 19 -20.57 21.80 23.90
C ILE A 19 -19.94 20.91 22.82
N LEU A 20 -20.41 19.67 22.68
CA LEU A 20 -19.90 18.72 21.69
C LEU A 20 -20.35 19.08 20.26
N SER A 21 -21.59 19.54 20.10
CA SER A 21 -22.13 19.84 18.76
C SER A 21 -21.34 20.89 17.97
N PRO A 22 -20.88 22.02 18.55
CA PRO A 22 -19.99 22.96 17.87
C PRO A 22 -18.68 22.32 17.40
N TYR A 23 -18.09 21.41 18.19
CA TYR A 23 -16.90 20.67 17.79
C TYR A 23 -17.17 19.79 16.56
N PHE A 24 -18.31 19.08 16.51
CA PHE A 24 -18.72 18.30 15.33
C PHE A 24 -18.76 19.14 14.06
N TYR A 25 -19.43 20.30 14.10
CA TYR A 25 -19.54 21.13 12.90
C TYR A 25 -18.19 21.69 12.47
N LEU A 26 -17.33 22.06 13.43
CA LEU A 26 -15.99 22.56 13.14
C LEU A 26 -15.12 21.48 12.49
N ILE A 27 -15.11 20.25 13.04
CA ILE A 27 -14.35 19.15 12.45
C ILE A 27 -14.90 18.75 11.08
N LEU A 28 -16.23 18.70 10.91
CA LEU A 28 -16.88 18.41 9.62
C LEU A 28 -16.46 19.41 8.54
N VAL A 29 -16.54 20.71 8.84
CA VAL A 29 -16.13 21.77 7.91
C VAL A 29 -14.63 21.66 7.59
N ALA A 30 -13.78 21.49 8.61
CA ALA A 30 -12.34 21.37 8.41
C ALA A 30 -11.97 20.15 7.54
N SER A 31 -12.61 19.01 7.82
CA SER A 31 -12.45 17.74 7.13
C SER A 31 -12.83 17.82 5.66
N ILE A 32 -14.01 18.37 5.35
CA ILE A 32 -14.48 18.56 3.98
C ILE A 32 -13.57 19.54 3.26
N TYR A 33 -13.31 20.71 3.85
CA TYR A 33 -12.46 21.74 3.26
C TYR A 33 -11.06 21.22 2.92
N LEU A 34 -10.40 20.53 3.85
CA LEU A 34 -9.06 19.97 3.63
C LEU A 34 -9.07 18.83 2.61
N SER A 35 -10.10 18.00 2.59
CA SER A 35 -10.28 16.95 1.58
C SER A 35 -10.28 17.54 0.18
N PHE A 36 -11.13 18.54 -0.08
CA PHE A 36 -11.20 19.19 -1.39
C PHE A 36 -9.92 19.96 -1.70
N ARG A 37 -9.39 20.73 -0.74
CA ARG A 37 -8.21 21.58 -0.95
C ARG A 37 -6.95 20.77 -1.30
N LEU A 38 -6.82 19.58 -0.72
CA LEU A 38 -5.71 18.66 -1.00
C LEU A 38 -6.00 17.73 -2.17
N GLY A 39 -7.25 17.65 -2.66
CA GLY A 39 -7.68 16.78 -3.74
C GLY A 39 -7.85 15.32 -3.34
N PHE A 40 -8.44 15.06 -2.16
CA PHE A 40 -8.69 13.71 -1.63
C PHE A 40 -7.43 12.85 -1.45
N PRO A 41 -6.43 13.31 -0.66
CA PRO A 41 -5.22 12.52 -0.39
C PRO A 41 -5.52 11.17 0.25
N GLN A 42 -6.59 11.06 1.04
CA GLN A 42 -7.05 9.83 1.68
C GLN A 42 -7.43 8.72 0.69
N ILE A 43 -7.85 9.07 -0.53
CA ILE A 43 -8.16 8.10 -1.59
C ILE A 43 -6.93 7.88 -2.47
N ARG A 44 -6.33 8.96 -2.97
CA ARG A 44 -5.26 8.88 -3.97
C ARG A 44 -3.95 8.28 -3.44
N PHE A 45 -3.67 8.41 -2.15
CA PHE A 45 -2.37 8.08 -1.57
C PHE A 45 -2.44 7.07 -0.43
N LEU A 46 -3.57 6.33 -0.30
CA LEU A 46 -3.75 5.31 0.74
C LEU A 46 -2.68 4.21 0.65
N PHE A 47 -2.50 3.63 -0.54
CA PHE A 47 -1.50 2.57 -0.76
C PHE A 47 -0.06 3.11 -0.65
N LEU A 48 0.18 4.34 -1.09
CA LEU A 48 1.48 4.99 -0.91
C LEU A 48 1.80 5.13 0.59
N ALA A 49 0.83 5.57 1.40
CA ALA A 49 1.01 5.68 2.84
C ALA A 49 1.34 4.35 3.50
N LEU A 50 0.68 3.25 3.10
CA LEU A 50 1.00 1.89 3.57
C LEU A 50 2.43 1.48 3.21
N LYS A 51 2.89 1.79 1.99
CA LYS A 51 4.27 1.52 1.54
C LYS A 51 5.32 2.36 2.27
N ILE A 52 5.00 3.59 2.67
CA ILE A 52 5.86 4.40 3.56
C ILE A 52 5.89 3.76 4.96
N LEU A 53 4.74 3.33 5.48
CA LEU A 53 4.62 2.74 6.81
C LEU A 53 5.49 1.48 6.98
N THR A 54 5.63 0.65 5.93
CA THR A 54 6.50 -0.55 5.97
C THR A 54 7.99 -0.24 5.89
N GLY A 55 8.39 1.02 5.66
CA GLY A 55 9.79 1.42 5.52
C GLY A 55 10.39 1.21 4.12
N ASN A 56 9.59 0.79 3.14
CA ASN A 56 10.08 0.52 1.77
C ASN A 56 10.56 1.79 1.04
N MET A 57 10.26 2.98 1.57
CA MET A 57 10.65 4.27 1.01
C MET A 57 11.46 5.12 2.00
N ASP A 58 12.11 4.49 2.98
CA ASP A 58 13.00 5.15 3.92
C ASP A 58 14.35 5.46 3.27
N PHE A 59 14.83 6.69 3.46
CA PHE A 59 16.16 7.10 2.99
C PHE A 59 17.18 7.05 4.15
N LYS A 60 18.32 6.37 3.93
CA LYS A 60 19.35 6.12 4.97
C LYS A 60 19.92 7.40 5.60
N GLY A 61 19.99 8.52 4.88
CA GLY A 61 20.49 9.80 5.39
C GLY A 61 19.45 10.70 6.07
N SER A 62 18.22 10.22 6.27
CA SER A 62 17.15 11.03 6.86
C SER A 62 17.43 11.38 8.33
N LYS A 63 17.01 12.57 8.78
CA LYS A 63 17.20 13.04 10.16
C LYS A 63 15.94 12.87 11.01
N GLY A 64 16.08 12.34 12.23
CA GLY A 64 14.98 12.18 13.20
C GLY A 64 15.30 11.10 14.24
N GLN A 65 14.35 10.83 15.13
CA GLN A 65 14.52 9.92 16.27
C GLN A 65 13.68 8.65 16.18
N LEU A 66 12.59 8.66 15.40
CA LEU A 66 11.69 7.52 15.22
C LEU A 66 11.56 7.15 13.74
N VAL A 67 11.31 5.88 13.44
CA VAL A 67 10.84 5.46 12.10
C VAL A 67 9.34 5.69 11.96
N HIS A 68 8.84 5.70 10.71
CA HIS A 68 7.43 5.94 10.40
C HIS A 68 6.47 5.02 11.17
N SER A 69 6.78 3.72 11.26
CA SER A 69 5.94 2.73 11.98
C SER A 69 5.90 2.97 13.48
N GLN A 70 7.04 3.29 14.10
CA GLN A 70 7.10 3.61 15.54
C GLN A 70 6.25 4.84 15.87
N ALA A 71 6.32 5.89 15.05
CA ALA A 71 5.49 7.07 15.24
C ALA A 71 4.01 6.82 14.94
N PHE A 72 3.70 5.97 13.96
CA PHE A 72 2.33 5.52 13.71
C PHE A 72 1.75 4.81 14.93
N PHE A 73 2.44 3.77 15.43
CA PHE A 73 1.98 3.00 16.59
C PHE A 73 1.99 3.80 17.89
N ALA A 74 2.93 4.74 18.08
CA ALA A 74 2.88 5.67 19.22
C ALA A 74 1.74 6.71 19.06
N GLY A 75 1.37 7.02 17.83
CA GLY A 75 0.24 7.86 17.48
C GLY A 75 -1.09 7.19 17.79
N ILE A 76 -1.33 5.98 17.28
CA ILE A 76 -2.59 5.22 17.49
C ILE A 76 -2.64 4.55 18.85
N GLY A 77 -1.53 4.04 19.36
CA GLY A 77 -1.49 3.24 20.58
C GLY A 77 -2.04 3.99 21.79
N SER A 78 -1.89 5.31 21.81
CA SER A 78 -2.45 6.13 22.88
C SER A 78 -3.96 6.31 22.80
N SER A 79 -4.53 6.34 21.59
CA SER A 79 -5.95 6.55 21.34
C SER A 79 -6.75 5.24 21.30
N LEU A 80 -6.11 4.07 21.51
CA LEU A 80 -6.80 2.78 21.47
C LEU A 80 -7.80 2.64 22.63
N LEU A 81 -7.38 2.86 23.89
CA LEU A 81 -8.25 2.67 25.06
C LEU A 81 -9.33 3.75 25.13
N LEU A 82 -8.90 5.01 25.28
CA LEU A 82 -9.81 6.13 25.45
C LEU A 82 -10.64 6.39 24.19
N GLY A 83 -9.98 6.32 23.04
CA GLY A 83 -10.57 6.67 21.75
C GLY A 83 -11.38 5.55 21.14
N SER A 84 -10.67 4.54 20.63
CA SER A 84 -11.33 3.56 19.78
C SER A 84 -12.21 2.58 20.56
N VAL A 85 -11.86 2.23 21.81
CA VAL A 85 -12.69 1.36 22.65
C VAL A 85 -13.80 2.15 23.33
N ILE A 86 -13.44 3.06 24.25
CA ILE A 86 -14.43 3.80 25.04
C ILE A 86 -15.25 4.76 24.17
N GLY A 87 -14.61 5.50 23.26
CA GLY A 87 -15.31 6.42 22.37
C GLY A 87 -16.30 5.74 21.42
N THR A 88 -16.00 4.56 20.89
CA THR A 88 -16.95 3.78 20.08
C THR A 88 -18.14 3.32 20.92
N ALA A 89 -17.88 2.78 22.12
CA ALA A 89 -18.92 2.33 23.02
C ALA A 89 -19.88 3.48 23.38
N LEU A 90 -19.33 4.65 23.73
CA LEU A 90 -20.15 5.84 24.03
C LEU A 90 -20.89 6.38 22.79
N ALA A 91 -20.27 6.37 21.62
CA ALA A 91 -20.92 6.82 20.39
C ALA A 91 -22.14 5.97 20.02
N ILE A 92 -22.02 4.63 20.17
CA ILE A 92 -23.12 3.68 20.00
C ILE A 92 -24.18 3.90 21.09
N ALA A 93 -23.76 4.11 22.35
CA ALA A 93 -24.68 4.38 23.44
C ALA A 93 -25.58 5.60 23.19
N TYR A 94 -25.06 6.64 22.54
CA TYR A 94 -25.81 7.86 22.23
C TYR A 94 -26.68 7.79 20.98
N GLY A 95 -26.27 7.05 19.94
CA GLY A 95 -26.92 7.10 18.63
C GLY A 95 -27.28 5.75 18.01
N GLY A 96 -27.14 4.67 18.76
CA GLY A 96 -27.39 3.31 18.28
C GLY A 96 -26.24 2.75 17.45
N ILE A 97 -26.40 1.50 16.99
CA ILE A 97 -25.35 0.82 16.21
C ILE A 97 -25.20 1.41 14.80
N GLY A 98 -26.25 2.06 14.28
CA GLY A 98 -26.22 2.77 13.00
C GLY A 98 -25.18 3.91 12.92
N VAL A 99 -24.77 4.49 14.05
CA VAL A 99 -23.70 5.51 14.11
C VAL A 99 -22.38 4.99 13.56
N LEU A 100 -22.11 3.68 13.65
CA LEU A 100 -20.86 3.10 13.20
C LEU A 100 -20.62 3.35 11.71
N PHE A 101 -21.68 3.32 10.89
CA PHE A 101 -21.61 3.70 9.47
C PHE A 101 -21.10 5.14 9.29
N TRP A 102 -21.63 6.07 10.08
CA TRP A 102 -21.24 7.48 10.03
C TRP A 102 -19.85 7.73 10.60
N ILE A 103 -19.39 6.92 11.56
CA ILE A 103 -18.00 6.89 12.01
C ILE A 103 -17.09 6.53 10.83
N TRP A 104 -17.42 5.51 10.02
CA TRP A 104 -16.62 5.14 8.85
C TRP A 104 -16.53 6.27 7.83
N VAL A 105 -17.68 6.85 7.46
CA VAL A 105 -17.74 7.97 6.50
C VAL A 105 -16.91 9.14 7.00
N MET A 106 -17.11 9.57 8.25
CA MET A 106 -16.38 10.72 8.80
C MET A 106 -14.89 10.43 9.00
N SER A 107 -14.51 9.19 9.31
CA SER A 107 -13.11 8.81 9.47
C SER A 107 -12.33 8.98 8.16
N LEU A 108 -12.95 8.75 6.99
CA LEU A 108 -12.36 9.08 5.69
C LEU A 108 -12.11 10.59 5.52
N PHE A 109 -13.07 11.41 5.94
CA PHE A 109 -12.98 12.87 5.83
C PHE A 109 -12.06 13.51 6.87
N VAL A 110 -11.79 12.84 8.00
CA VAL A 110 -10.88 13.28 9.06
C VAL A 110 -9.40 13.05 8.71
N MET A 111 -9.08 12.05 7.87
CA MET A 111 -7.71 11.74 7.48
C MET A 111 -6.87 12.96 7.06
N PRO A 112 -7.36 13.89 6.21
CA PRO A 112 -6.64 15.11 5.87
C PRO A 112 -6.21 15.98 7.06
N ILE A 113 -6.97 16.03 8.15
CA ILE A 113 -6.61 16.79 9.36
C ILE A 113 -5.32 16.23 9.94
N ARG A 114 -5.23 14.91 10.08
CA ARG A 114 -4.01 14.23 10.57
C ARG A 114 -2.86 14.38 9.58
N PHE A 115 -3.12 14.29 8.28
CA PHE A 115 -2.13 14.54 7.24
C PHE A 115 -1.50 15.93 7.40
N VAL A 116 -2.32 16.99 7.40
CA VAL A 116 -1.85 18.38 7.50
C VAL A 116 -1.09 18.60 8.79
N SER A 117 -1.65 18.17 9.93
CA SER A 117 -1.05 18.37 11.24
C SER A 117 0.35 17.75 11.35
N SER A 118 0.49 16.48 10.95
CA SER A 118 1.78 15.77 11.01
C SER A 118 2.79 16.29 9.99
N THR A 119 2.37 16.67 8.78
CA THR A 119 3.27 17.31 7.81
C THR A 119 3.80 18.63 8.33
N LEU A 120 2.95 19.49 8.89
CA LEU A 120 3.38 20.76 9.46
C LEU A 120 4.29 20.57 10.68
N ALA A 121 4.01 19.56 11.52
CA ALA A 121 4.84 19.26 12.67
C ALA A 121 6.27 18.86 12.29
N VAL A 122 6.45 18.08 11.21
CA VAL A 122 7.79 17.75 10.70
C VAL A 122 8.45 18.98 10.06
N LYS A 123 7.70 19.76 9.28
CA LYS A 123 8.23 20.95 8.58
C LYS A 123 8.73 22.03 9.53
N PHE A 124 8.00 22.28 10.61
CA PHE A 124 8.26 23.40 11.53
C PHE A 124 8.93 23.00 12.85
N ARG A 125 9.37 21.74 12.99
CA ARG A 125 10.11 21.27 14.17
C ARG A 125 11.39 22.07 14.40
N ASN A 126 11.77 22.19 15.67
CA ASN A 126 13.06 22.74 16.10
C ASN A 126 14.01 21.61 16.48
N GLN A 127 15.30 21.80 16.22
CA GLN A 127 16.35 20.91 16.71
C GLN A 127 17.13 21.63 17.80
N LEU A 128 17.23 21.03 18.98
CA LEU A 128 18.08 21.50 20.07
C LEU A 128 19.55 21.10 19.82
N PRO A 129 20.53 21.78 20.45
CA PRO A 129 21.94 21.39 20.39
C PRO A 129 22.20 19.94 20.84
N SER A 130 21.38 19.42 21.74
CA SER A 130 21.40 18.01 22.17
C SER A 130 20.97 17.01 21.09
N GLY A 131 20.51 17.47 19.93
CA GLY A 131 19.95 16.63 18.87
C GLY A 131 18.49 16.20 19.09
N ARG A 132 17.85 16.68 20.17
CA ARG A 132 16.42 16.48 20.44
C ARG A 132 15.57 17.36 19.53
N TYR A 133 14.50 16.79 18.99
CA TYR A 133 13.51 17.54 18.22
C TYR A 133 12.36 18.01 19.11
N LEU A 134 11.99 19.27 18.94
CA LEU A 134 10.79 19.86 19.52
C LEU A 134 9.77 20.07 18.41
N SER A 135 8.57 19.53 18.62
CA SER A 135 7.52 19.52 17.61
C SER A 135 6.14 19.48 18.24
N GLY A 136 5.16 19.93 17.46
CA GLY A 136 3.77 20.04 17.87
C GLY A 136 3.11 21.28 17.26
N PRO A 137 1.81 21.50 17.53
CA PRO A 137 1.09 22.58 16.89
C PRO A 137 1.56 23.99 17.20
N MET A 138 1.95 24.24 18.44
CA MET A 138 2.48 25.54 18.88
C MET A 138 3.60 26.06 17.96
N TYR A 139 4.49 25.18 17.48
CA TYR A 139 5.59 25.58 16.58
C TYR A 139 5.12 26.02 15.19
N PHE A 140 4.15 25.33 14.58
CA PHE A 140 3.65 25.76 13.28
C PHE A 140 2.64 26.90 13.38
N ILE A 141 1.90 27.02 14.49
CA ILE A 141 1.05 28.18 14.77
C ILE A 141 1.93 29.42 14.89
N GLU A 142 3.01 29.36 15.67
CA GLU A 142 3.93 30.49 15.81
C GLU A 142 4.64 30.81 14.50
N LYS A 143 5.28 29.82 13.85
CA LYS A 143 6.15 30.10 12.70
C LYS A 143 5.40 30.34 11.39
N ALA A 144 4.32 29.60 11.16
CA ALA A 144 3.60 29.65 9.88
C ALA A 144 2.48 30.69 9.88
N LEU A 145 1.74 30.85 10.99
CA LEU A 145 0.72 31.90 11.13
C LEU A 145 1.26 33.20 11.73
N ARG A 146 2.50 33.22 12.23
CA ARG A 146 3.09 34.37 12.92
C ARG A 146 2.28 34.81 14.16
N ALA A 147 1.59 33.85 14.79
CA ALA A 147 0.66 34.10 15.89
C ALA A 147 1.17 33.48 17.20
N LYS A 148 2.19 34.10 17.81
CA LYS A 148 2.79 33.60 19.07
C LYS A 148 1.78 33.54 20.22
N TRP A 149 0.89 34.52 20.33
CA TRP A 149 -0.15 34.53 21.37
C TRP A 149 -1.08 33.31 21.26
N LEU A 150 -1.44 32.92 20.03
CA LEU A 150 -2.29 31.77 19.77
C LEU A 150 -1.56 30.45 20.06
N ALA A 151 -0.26 30.39 19.77
CA ALA A 151 0.58 29.23 20.10
C ALA A 151 0.69 29.04 21.62
N VAL A 152 0.89 30.12 22.39
CA VAL A 152 0.92 30.08 23.86
C VAL A 152 -0.45 29.68 24.41
N ALA A 153 -1.54 30.28 23.92
CA ALA A 153 -2.91 29.94 24.32
C ALA A 153 -3.22 28.45 24.05
N PHE A 154 -2.87 27.94 22.87
CA PHE A 154 -3.00 26.53 22.52
C PHE A 154 -2.18 25.65 23.47
N SER A 155 -0.93 26.01 23.78
CA SER A 155 -0.08 25.19 24.66
C SER A 155 -0.58 25.16 26.10
N LEU A 156 -1.08 26.27 26.64
CA LEU A 156 -1.68 26.31 27.97
C LEU A 156 -2.95 25.46 28.05
N ALA A 157 -3.85 25.59 27.07
CA ALA A 157 -5.05 24.75 26.98
C ALA A 157 -4.68 23.27 26.82
N SER A 158 -3.65 22.98 26.02
CA SER A 158 -3.15 21.61 25.83
C SER A 158 -2.59 21.02 27.11
N LEU A 159 -1.92 21.79 27.98
CA LEU A 159 -1.42 21.29 29.26
C LEU A 159 -2.56 20.87 30.20
N VAL A 160 -3.64 21.65 30.25
CA VAL A 160 -4.85 21.28 31.00
C VAL A 160 -5.47 20.01 30.43
N THR A 161 -5.60 19.92 29.10
CA THR A 161 -6.09 18.73 28.40
C THR A 161 -5.22 17.50 28.66
N VAL A 162 -3.90 17.65 28.65
CA VAL A 162 -2.97 16.55 28.93
C VAL A 162 -3.18 16.03 30.35
N LEU A 163 -3.35 16.92 31.34
CA LEU A 163 -3.54 16.50 32.73
C LEU A 163 -4.90 15.83 32.94
N LEU A 164 -5.99 16.45 32.48
CA LEU A 164 -7.36 15.96 32.73
C LEU A 164 -7.73 14.80 31.80
N PHE A 165 -7.74 15.05 30.49
CA PHE A 165 -8.22 14.11 29.47
C PHE A 165 -7.20 13.01 29.15
N GLY A 166 -5.93 13.37 29.02
CA GLY A 166 -4.86 12.44 28.61
C GLY A 166 -4.17 11.69 29.75
N GLY A 167 -4.20 12.27 30.96
CA GLY A 167 -3.52 11.76 32.15
C GLY A 167 -4.51 11.11 33.11
N ILE A 168 -5.23 11.94 33.86
CA ILE A 168 -6.08 11.49 34.97
C ILE A 168 -7.19 10.56 34.47
N PHE A 169 -7.91 10.91 33.40
CA PHE A 169 -9.04 10.10 32.91
C PHE A 169 -8.66 8.65 32.58
N PRO A 170 -7.68 8.38 31.69
CA PRO A 170 -7.26 7.00 31.41
C PRO A 170 -6.60 6.33 32.63
N PHE A 171 -5.91 7.09 33.48
CA PHE A 171 -5.28 6.52 34.68
C PHE A 171 -6.29 6.02 35.72
N VAL A 172 -7.40 6.75 35.91
CA VAL A 172 -8.52 6.29 36.76
C VAL A 172 -9.19 5.06 36.13
N GLY A 173 -9.36 5.04 34.81
CA GLY A 173 -9.86 3.85 34.09
C GLY A 173 -8.97 2.61 34.29
N LEU A 174 -7.65 2.78 34.26
CA LEU A 174 -6.70 1.69 34.56
C LEU A 174 -6.74 1.28 36.04
N THR A 175 -6.96 2.24 36.94
CA THR A 175 -7.13 1.95 38.37
C THR A 175 -8.34 1.03 38.59
N TYR A 176 -9.46 1.30 37.92
CA TYR A 176 -10.63 0.43 37.90
C TYR A 176 -10.28 -0.98 37.41
N ILE A 177 -9.59 -1.11 36.27
CA ILE A 177 -9.21 -2.42 35.71
C ILE A 177 -8.30 -3.19 36.67
N THR A 178 -7.31 -2.54 37.29
CA THR A 178 -6.42 -3.22 38.25
C THR A 178 -7.14 -3.65 39.51
N LYS A 179 -8.09 -2.85 40.00
CA LYS A 179 -8.82 -3.11 41.24
C LYS A 179 -9.88 -4.19 41.05
N GLU A 180 -10.79 -3.98 40.10
CA GLU A 180 -11.95 -4.85 39.90
C GLU A 180 -11.60 -6.06 39.02
N GLY A 181 -10.79 -5.86 37.99
CA GLY A 181 -10.42 -6.92 37.04
C GLY A 181 -9.30 -7.84 37.53
N LEU A 182 -8.25 -7.27 38.11
CA LEU A 182 -7.06 -8.04 38.56
C LEU A 182 -6.97 -8.24 40.08
N ASN A 183 -8.00 -7.84 40.84
CA ASN A 183 -8.07 -7.96 42.30
C ASN A 183 -6.90 -7.29 43.05
N LEU A 184 -6.27 -6.25 42.49
CA LEU A 184 -5.21 -5.51 43.16
C LEU A 184 -5.80 -4.47 44.12
N SER A 185 -5.57 -4.63 45.42
CA SER A 185 -6.14 -3.75 46.44
C SER A 185 -5.35 -2.44 46.62
N GLY A 186 -6.06 -1.39 47.02
CA GLY A 186 -5.48 -0.09 47.36
C GLY A 186 -4.79 0.60 46.18
N LEU A 187 -3.57 1.10 46.41
CA LEU A 187 -2.77 1.83 45.42
C LEU A 187 -1.73 0.97 44.70
N SER A 188 -1.69 -0.34 44.96
CA SER A 188 -0.69 -1.25 44.38
C SER A 188 -0.70 -1.20 42.85
N GLY A 189 -1.87 -1.40 42.21
CA GLY A 189 -2.06 -1.30 40.76
C GLY A 189 -1.63 0.06 40.18
N PRO A 190 -2.19 1.19 40.66
CA PRO A 190 -1.79 2.54 40.25
C PRO A 190 -0.28 2.83 40.37
N ILE A 191 0.36 2.38 41.46
CA ILE A 191 1.79 2.55 41.67
C ILE A 191 2.58 1.74 40.64
N SER A 192 2.22 0.47 40.41
CA SER A 192 2.87 -0.37 39.39
C SER A 192 2.77 0.24 37.99
N ILE A 193 1.59 0.75 37.61
CA ILE A 193 1.40 1.46 36.31
C ILE A 193 2.30 2.69 36.23
N SER A 194 2.39 3.47 37.31
CA SER A 194 3.23 4.68 37.36
C SER A 194 4.71 4.37 37.21
N VAL A 195 5.20 3.29 37.83
CA VAL A 195 6.59 2.83 37.70
C VAL A 195 6.89 2.40 36.25
N ILE A 196 6.00 1.63 35.63
CA ILE A 196 6.15 1.22 34.22
C ILE A 196 6.14 2.44 33.30
N LEU A 197 5.20 3.36 33.50
CA LEU A 197 5.11 4.60 32.74
C LEU A 197 6.40 5.41 32.86
N LEU A 198 6.91 5.59 34.08
CA LEU A 198 8.15 6.32 34.35
C LEU A 198 9.32 5.67 33.61
N PHE A 199 9.43 4.35 33.62
CA PHE A 199 10.46 3.63 32.88
C PHE A 199 10.37 3.87 31.37
N ILE A 200 9.18 3.86 30.78
CA ILE A 200 8.98 4.12 29.34
C ILE A 200 9.36 5.56 29.00
N VAL A 201 8.93 6.50 29.82
CA VAL A 201 9.01 7.94 29.56
C VAL A 201 10.41 8.52 29.81
N ILE A 202 11.13 8.07 30.85
CA ILE A 202 12.52 8.53 31.14
C ILE A 202 13.44 8.29 29.95
N GLY A 203 13.22 7.21 29.19
CA GLY A 203 14.00 6.91 27.98
C GLY A 203 13.76 7.85 26.81
N GLY A 204 12.91 8.87 26.98
CA GLY A 204 12.53 9.83 25.96
C GLY A 204 11.74 9.21 24.81
N VAL A 205 11.57 9.99 23.74
CA VAL A 205 10.67 9.62 22.63
C VAL A 205 11.06 8.32 21.92
N ARG A 206 12.36 7.95 21.92
CA ARG A 206 12.83 6.68 21.35
C ARG A 206 12.26 5.47 22.07
N ARG A 207 12.24 5.50 23.40
CA ARG A 207 11.70 4.41 24.22
C ARG A 207 10.18 4.37 24.13
N VAL A 208 9.51 5.53 24.12
CA VAL A 208 8.06 5.64 23.87
C VAL A 208 7.70 5.00 22.53
N GLY A 209 8.41 5.35 21.44
CA GLY A 209 8.16 4.78 20.12
C GLY A 209 8.41 3.27 20.03
N ARG A 210 9.49 2.78 20.68
CA ARG A 210 9.78 1.34 20.74
C ARG A 210 8.71 0.58 21.52
N ALA A 211 8.33 1.07 22.69
CA ALA A 211 7.26 0.49 23.50
C ALA A 211 5.95 0.44 22.71
N ALA A 212 5.57 1.52 22.03
CA ALA A 212 4.36 1.57 21.23
C ALA A 212 4.36 0.58 20.05
N SER A 213 5.49 0.45 19.33
CA SER A 213 5.60 -0.51 18.21
C SER A 213 5.46 -1.97 18.63
N ILE A 214 5.60 -2.27 19.92
CA ILE A 214 5.48 -3.63 20.48
C ILE A 214 4.12 -3.79 21.17
N LEU A 215 3.79 -2.90 22.10
CA LEU A 215 2.60 -3.02 22.94
C LEU A 215 1.30 -2.77 22.17
N ALA A 216 1.27 -1.90 21.15
CA ALA A 216 0.03 -1.63 20.42
C ALA A 216 -0.43 -2.86 19.62
N PRO A 217 0.41 -3.50 18.78
CA PRO A 217 0.03 -4.74 18.10
C PRO A 217 -0.35 -5.87 19.07
N ILE A 218 0.43 -6.08 20.15
CA ILE A 218 0.13 -7.10 21.15
C ILE A 218 -1.23 -6.83 21.80
N GLY A 219 -1.49 -5.60 22.24
CA GLY A 219 -2.77 -5.23 22.84
C GLY A 219 -3.94 -5.49 21.89
N ILE A 220 -3.82 -5.15 20.60
CA ILE A 220 -4.87 -5.40 19.59
C ILE A 220 -5.12 -6.90 19.42
N ILE A 221 -4.05 -7.71 19.33
CA ILE A 221 -4.15 -9.16 19.20
C ILE A 221 -4.85 -9.74 20.44
N LEU A 222 -4.39 -9.38 21.65
CA LEU A 222 -4.99 -9.85 22.90
C LEU A 222 -6.47 -9.45 23.03
N PHE A 223 -6.82 -8.23 22.61
CA PHE A 223 -8.20 -7.76 22.59
C PHE A 223 -9.08 -8.61 21.66
N ILE A 224 -8.60 -8.92 20.44
CA ILE A 224 -9.33 -9.75 19.47
C ILE A 224 -9.48 -11.19 19.98
N PHE A 225 -8.42 -11.79 20.52
CA PHE A 225 -8.47 -13.15 21.05
C PHE A 225 -9.38 -13.23 22.28
N GLY A 226 -9.25 -12.29 23.22
CA GLY A 226 -10.15 -12.18 24.37
C GLY A 226 -11.60 -12.12 23.93
N TYR A 227 -11.89 -11.32 22.89
CA TYR A 227 -13.23 -11.24 22.32
C TYR A 227 -13.73 -12.56 21.73
N VAL A 228 -13.02 -13.12 20.75
CA VAL A 228 -13.46 -14.35 20.06
C VAL A 228 -13.65 -15.50 21.05
N SER A 229 -12.79 -15.60 22.06
CA SER A 229 -12.91 -16.64 23.07
C SER A 229 -14.06 -16.40 24.05
N LEU A 230 -14.24 -15.18 24.56
CA LEU A 230 -15.29 -14.88 25.55
C LEU A 230 -16.71 -15.01 24.97
N PHE A 231 -16.88 -14.75 23.67
CA PHE A 231 -18.21 -14.66 23.04
C PHE A 231 -18.47 -15.74 21.97
N SER A 232 -17.63 -16.78 21.90
CA SER A 232 -17.71 -17.85 20.90
C SER A 232 -19.09 -18.52 20.77
N GLY A 233 -19.87 -18.61 21.86
CA GLY A 233 -21.20 -19.23 21.89
C GLY A 233 -22.37 -18.35 21.41
N GLY A 234 -22.13 -17.08 21.03
CA GLY A 234 -23.18 -16.13 20.67
C GLY A 234 -22.82 -15.17 19.53
N MET A 235 -21.78 -15.46 18.75
CA MET A 235 -21.34 -14.57 17.67
C MET A 235 -22.37 -14.52 16.53
N ILE A 236 -22.84 -13.31 16.24
CA ILE A 236 -23.70 -13.05 15.08
C ILE A 236 -22.85 -13.10 13.81
N SER A 237 -23.46 -13.42 12.66
CA SER A 237 -22.79 -13.32 11.36
C SER A 237 -22.27 -11.89 11.14
N PHE A 238 -20.98 -11.77 10.82
CA PHE A 238 -20.35 -10.48 10.54
C PHE A 238 -21.04 -9.72 9.39
N PHE A 239 -21.48 -10.42 8.35
CA PHE A 239 -22.25 -9.81 7.26
C PHE A 239 -23.66 -9.37 7.70
N GLY A 240 -24.27 -10.09 8.63
CA GLY A 240 -25.54 -9.69 9.26
C GLY A 240 -25.38 -8.39 10.04
N PHE A 241 -24.34 -8.32 10.89
CA PHE A 241 -23.96 -7.10 11.61
C PHE A 241 -23.75 -5.90 10.67
N LEU A 242 -22.99 -6.06 9.59
CA LEU A 242 -22.79 -4.97 8.63
C LEU A 242 -24.10 -4.53 7.97
N SER A 243 -24.98 -5.48 7.65
CA SER A 243 -26.32 -5.18 7.09
C SER A 243 -27.15 -4.36 8.08
N ASP A 244 -27.18 -4.75 9.35
CA ASP A 244 -27.97 -4.08 10.38
C ASP A 244 -27.44 -2.67 10.69
N VAL A 245 -26.11 -2.51 10.79
CA VAL A 245 -25.45 -1.19 10.89
C VAL A 245 -25.91 -0.27 9.76
N THR A 246 -25.91 -0.74 8.52
CA THR A 246 -26.33 0.10 7.38
C THR A 246 -27.82 0.40 7.39
N LYS A 247 -28.68 -0.56 7.73
CA LYS A 247 -30.13 -0.34 7.79
C LYS A 247 -30.51 0.67 8.87
N GLU A 248 -29.89 0.57 10.04
CA GLU A 248 -30.17 1.48 11.15
C GLU A 248 -29.67 2.90 10.86
N ALA A 249 -28.51 3.03 10.22
CA ALA A 249 -27.92 4.31 9.82
C ALA A 249 -28.83 5.17 8.93
N PHE A 250 -29.71 4.53 8.16
CA PHE A 250 -30.67 5.17 7.25
C PHE A 250 -32.13 4.96 7.67
N SER A 251 -32.39 4.54 8.91
CA SER A 251 -33.75 4.21 9.34
C SER A 251 -34.63 5.45 9.58
N ILE A 252 -35.87 5.39 9.08
CA ILE A 252 -36.87 6.47 9.24
C ILE A 252 -37.41 6.54 10.67
N LYS A 253 -37.30 5.46 11.46
CA LYS A 253 -37.71 5.43 12.87
C LYS A 253 -36.99 6.49 13.71
N ALA A 254 -35.74 6.83 13.36
CA ALA A 254 -35.00 7.90 14.01
C ALA A 254 -35.67 9.29 13.86
N LEU A 255 -36.41 9.54 12.77
CA LEU A 255 -37.16 10.79 12.55
C LEU A 255 -38.41 10.92 13.43
N GLN A 256 -38.97 9.81 13.93
CA GLN A 256 -40.22 9.82 14.69
C GLN A 256 -40.07 10.27 16.16
N GLY A 257 -38.84 10.23 16.73
CA GLY A 257 -38.55 10.59 18.12
C GLY A 257 -38.11 12.05 18.37
N GLY A 258 -38.04 12.89 17.33
CA GLY A 258 -37.56 14.27 17.44
C GLY A 258 -37.35 15.02 16.12
N GLY A 259 -37.86 14.49 15.00
CA GLY A 259 -37.66 15.04 13.66
C GLY A 259 -36.20 14.99 13.19
N ALA A 260 -35.93 15.62 12.05
CA ALA A 260 -34.56 15.68 11.50
C ALA A 260 -33.57 16.35 12.46
N PHE A 261 -34.04 17.28 13.31
CA PHE A 261 -33.21 17.96 14.29
C PHE A 261 -32.74 17.04 15.42
N GLY A 262 -33.61 16.19 15.97
CA GLY A 262 -33.24 15.20 16.98
C GLY A 262 -32.20 14.20 16.47
N VAL A 263 -32.36 13.73 15.23
CA VAL A 263 -31.40 12.84 14.56
C VAL A 263 -30.04 13.52 14.41
N LEU A 264 -30.01 14.75 13.91
CA LEU A 264 -28.77 15.51 13.73
C LEU A 264 -28.04 15.74 15.05
N ARG A 265 -28.77 16.03 16.15
CA ARG A 265 -28.21 16.23 17.48
C ARG A 265 -27.62 14.93 18.07
N ALA A 266 -28.31 13.81 17.92
CA ALA A 266 -27.79 12.51 18.36
C ALA A 266 -26.53 12.14 17.57
N LEU A 267 -26.58 12.29 16.25
CA LEU A 267 -25.45 12.01 15.37
C LEU A 267 -24.24 12.92 15.67
N SER A 268 -24.47 14.23 15.87
CA SER A 268 -23.39 15.17 16.21
C SER A 268 -22.75 14.84 17.55
N ALA A 269 -23.53 14.49 18.57
CA ALA A 269 -23.03 14.09 19.88
C ALA A 269 -22.23 12.78 19.81
N SER A 270 -22.74 11.76 19.11
CA SER A 270 -22.06 10.49 18.92
C SER A 270 -20.74 10.64 18.17
N LEU A 271 -20.73 11.35 17.05
CA LEU A 271 -19.53 11.55 16.24
C LEU A 271 -18.51 12.44 16.96
N SER A 272 -18.96 13.48 17.66
CA SER A 272 -18.06 14.30 18.50
C SER A 272 -17.39 13.48 19.57
N THR A 273 -18.16 12.63 20.24
CA THR A 273 -17.63 11.74 21.28
C THR A 273 -16.54 10.87 20.68
N PHE A 274 -16.83 10.12 19.61
CA PHE A 274 -15.83 9.27 18.97
C PHE A 274 -14.57 10.03 18.51
N PHE A 275 -14.72 11.14 17.78
CA PHE A 275 -13.55 11.85 17.23
C PHE A 275 -12.73 12.58 18.29
N LEU A 276 -13.37 13.10 19.34
CA LEU A 276 -12.66 13.73 20.44
C LEU A 276 -11.98 12.68 21.32
N SER A 277 -12.64 11.55 21.59
CA SER A 277 -12.04 10.39 22.27
C SER A 277 -10.81 9.86 21.52
N THR A 278 -10.88 9.77 20.19
CA THR A 278 -9.74 9.40 19.32
C THR A 278 -8.74 10.54 19.13
N GLU A 279 -8.83 11.58 19.96
CA GLU A 279 -7.86 12.68 20.06
C GLU A 279 -7.74 13.48 18.76
N THR A 280 -8.79 13.45 17.94
CA THR A 280 -8.79 14.10 16.63
C THR A 280 -8.74 15.61 16.81
N ALA A 281 -7.74 16.22 16.18
CA ALA A 281 -7.48 17.64 16.25
C ALA A 281 -7.22 18.18 17.67
N VAL A 282 -6.63 17.38 18.57
CA VAL A 282 -6.15 17.85 19.90
C VAL A 282 -4.63 18.07 19.93
N GLY A 283 -3.91 17.71 18.85
CA GLY A 283 -2.51 18.11 18.64
C GLY A 283 -1.44 17.18 19.21
N LYS A 284 -1.84 16.11 19.91
CA LYS A 284 -0.91 15.12 20.47
C LYS A 284 -0.14 14.35 19.39
N SER A 285 -0.82 13.86 18.36
CA SER A 285 -0.20 13.03 17.30
C SER A 285 0.88 13.79 16.51
N SER A 286 0.71 15.09 16.29
CA SER A 286 1.71 15.96 15.69
C SER A 286 3.01 16.06 16.49
N GLY A 287 2.92 16.02 17.83
CA GLY A 287 4.11 16.06 18.68
C GLY A 287 5.06 14.90 18.40
N ILE A 288 4.52 13.67 18.32
CA ILE A 288 5.29 12.45 18.02
C ILE A 288 5.67 12.37 16.55
N ALA A 289 4.76 12.71 15.63
CA ALA A 289 5.03 12.68 14.20
C ALA A 289 6.18 13.62 13.81
N GLY A 290 6.30 14.77 14.46
CA GLY A 290 7.36 15.74 14.17
C GLY A 290 8.78 15.23 14.43
N VAL A 291 8.98 14.21 15.27
CA VAL A 291 10.33 13.65 15.53
C VAL A 291 10.73 12.52 14.58
N VAL A 292 9.89 12.19 13.59
CA VAL A 292 10.16 11.10 12.66
C VAL A 292 11.36 11.39 11.77
N ARG A 293 12.14 10.35 11.53
CA ARG A 293 13.25 10.32 10.60
C ARG A 293 12.71 10.26 9.19
N THR A 294 12.70 11.39 8.50
CA THR A 294 12.20 11.47 7.13
C THR A 294 12.91 12.57 6.33
N ASP A 295 12.97 12.37 5.03
CA ASP A 295 13.49 13.27 3.98
C ASP A 295 12.42 14.27 3.50
N TYR A 296 11.14 13.91 3.57
CA TYR A 296 10.02 14.80 3.22
C TYR A 296 8.96 14.83 4.32
N ALA A 297 8.53 16.03 4.72
CA ALA A 297 7.49 16.21 5.73
C ALA A 297 6.15 15.55 5.34
N ALA A 298 5.83 15.52 4.04
CA ALA A 298 4.61 14.89 3.54
C ALA A 298 4.57 13.37 3.77
N LYS A 299 5.72 12.67 3.79
CA LYS A 299 5.74 11.21 4.02
C LYS A 299 5.12 10.84 5.36
N GLN A 300 5.54 11.53 6.42
CA GLN A 300 4.98 11.29 7.75
C GLN A 300 3.51 11.75 7.85
N GLY A 301 3.11 12.80 7.13
CA GLY A 301 1.70 13.17 7.02
C GLY A 301 0.86 12.04 6.43
N LEU A 302 1.30 11.46 5.31
CA LEU A 302 0.62 10.34 4.66
C LEU A 302 0.50 9.14 5.59
N VAL A 303 1.56 8.79 6.32
CA VAL A 303 1.50 7.70 7.31
C VAL A 303 0.55 8.03 8.46
N SER A 304 0.56 9.27 8.96
CA SER A 304 -0.27 9.68 10.10
C SER A 304 -1.76 9.68 9.79
N MET A 305 -2.16 9.85 8.53
CA MET A 305 -3.57 9.82 8.14
C MET A 305 -4.17 8.41 8.24
N LEU A 306 -3.35 7.35 8.10
CA LEU A 306 -3.77 5.96 8.30
C LEU A 306 -4.28 5.69 9.71
N ALA A 307 -3.91 6.53 10.68
CA ALA A 307 -4.34 6.37 12.07
C ALA A 307 -5.87 6.50 12.18
N SER A 308 -6.45 7.52 11.53
CA SER A 308 -7.91 7.70 11.50
C SER A 308 -8.62 6.58 10.74
N PHE A 309 -7.99 6.01 9.71
CA PHE A 309 -8.51 4.81 9.05
C PHE A 309 -8.58 3.65 10.04
N PHE A 310 -7.48 3.39 10.75
CA PHE A 310 -7.38 2.29 11.68
C PHE A 310 -8.35 2.41 12.85
N GLU A 311 -8.43 3.58 13.48
CA GLU A 311 -9.34 3.85 14.60
C GLU A 311 -10.81 3.69 14.17
N GLY A 312 -11.21 4.26 13.03
CA GLY A 312 -12.60 4.25 12.56
C GLY A 312 -13.04 2.94 11.88
N PHE A 313 -12.25 2.39 10.95
CA PHE A 313 -12.65 1.22 10.17
C PHE A 313 -12.29 -0.10 10.84
N VAL A 314 -11.17 -0.17 11.55
CA VAL A 314 -10.70 -1.43 12.15
C VAL A 314 -11.19 -1.50 13.59
N MET A 315 -10.76 -0.57 14.43
CA MET A 315 -11.04 -0.65 15.87
C MET A 315 -12.51 -0.39 16.20
N ALA A 316 -13.15 0.64 15.65
CA ALA A 316 -14.56 0.90 15.92
C ALA A 316 -15.46 -0.23 15.42
N THR A 317 -15.13 -0.84 14.27
CA THR A 317 -15.86 -2.02 13.77
C THR A 317 -15.69 -3.22 14.69
N LEU A 318 -14.46 -3.49 15.16
CA LEU A 318 -14.21 -4.57 16.11
C LEU A 318 -15.02 -4.36 17.40
N VAL A 319 -14.94 -3.18 18.00
CA VAL A 319 -15.66 -2.85 19.23
C VAL A 319 -17.17 -2.86 19.02
N GLY A 320 -17.67 -2.31 17.91
CA GLY A 320 -19.09 -2.33 17.57
C GLY A 320 -19.61 -3.75 17.35
N PHE A 321 -18.83 -4.60 16.68
CA PHE A 321 -19.17 -6.01 16.49
C PHE A 321 -19.20 -6.77 17.82
N VAL A 322 -18.27 -6.45 18.74
CA VAL A 322 -18.25 -7.00 20.11
C VAL A 322 -19.53 -6.67 20.86
N LEU A 323 -19.84 -5.37 20.94
CA LEU A 323 -20.99 -4.89 21.68
C LEU A 323 -22.31 -5.39 21.06
N TYR A 324 -22.41 -5.39 19.73
CA TYR A 324 -23.61 -5.84 19.02
C TYR A 324 -23.86 -7.34 19.19
N SER A 325 -22.82 -8.17 19.09
CA SER A 325 -22.95 -9.62 19.30
C SER A 325 -23.43 -9.96 20.70
N TYR A 326 -23.17 -9.08 21.67
CA TYR A 326 -23.65 -9.22 23.03
C TYR A 326 -25.06 -8.62 23.25
N GLY A 327 -25.61 -7.89 22.28
CA GLY A 327 -26.86 -7.13 22.45
C GLY A 327 -26.68 -5.82 23.22
N ALA A 328 -25.44 -5.36 23.44
CA ALA A 328 -25.16 -4.05 24.03
C ALA A 328 -25.25 -2.94 22.98
N VAL A 329 -26.46 -2.50 22.69
CA VAL A 329 -26.75 -1.47 21.67
C VAL A 329 -27.19 -0.13 22.26
N ASN A 330 -27.60 -0.11 23.53
CA ASN A 330 -28.10 1.09 24.21
C ASN A 330 -27.23 1.43 25.43
N LEU A 331 -27.33 2.67 25.92
CA LEU A 331 -26.52 3.19 27.03
C LEU A 331 -26.50 2.26 28.25
N GLU A 332 -27.66 1.78 28.72
CA GLU A 332 -27.75 0.89 29.88
C GLU A 332 -26.95 -0.41 29.67
N THR A 333 -27.17 -1.08 28.54
CA THR A 333 -26.49 -2.34 28.20
C THR A 333 -24.99 -2.18 27.96
N ILE A 334 -24.57 -1.04 27.41
CA ILE A 334 -23.16 -0.72 27.17
C ILE A 334 -22.44 -0.41 28.49
N LEU A 335 -23.08 0.32 29.41
CA LEU A 335 -22.53 0.58 30.74
C LEU A 335 -22.46 -0.70 31.60
N ALA A 336 -23.33 -1.68 31.35
CA ALA A 336 -23.30 -2.99 32.00
C ALA A 336 -22.24 -3.94 31.44
N PHE A 337 -21.73 -3.71 30.23
CA PHE A 337 -20.78 -4.61 29.54
C PHE A 337 -19.50 -4.91 30.34
N PRO A 338 -18.82 -3.94 31.00
CA PRO A 338 -17.66 -4.23 31.83
C PRO A 338 -17.94 -5.23 32.97
N ASN A 339 -19.14 -5.17 33.57
CA ASN A 339 -19.52 -6.09 34.66
C ASN A 339 -19.59 -7.54 34.18
N ARG A 340 -19.92 -7.78 32.91
CA ARG A 340 -19.94 -9.12 32.31
C ARG A 340 -18.55 -9.70 32.13
N ILE A 341 -17.58 -8.86 31.77
CA ILE A 341 -16.17 -9.28 31.75
C ILE A 341 -15.72 -9.61 33.18
N LEU A 342 -16.18 -8.83 34.17
CA LEU A 342 -15.87 -9.06 35.59
C LEU A 342 -16.53 -10.31 36.18
N GLU A 343 -17.73 -10.69 35.75
CA GLU A 343 -18.39 -11.95 36.13
C GLU A 343 -17.50 -13.17 35.84
N GLN A 344 -16.70 -13.10 34.78
CA GLN A 344 -15.77 -14.14 34.38
C GLN A 344 -14.31 -13.71 34.56
N LYS A 345 -14.01 -12.84 35.54
CA LYS A 345 -12.68 -12.21 35.69
C LYS A 345 -11.50 -13.20 35.79
N GLU A 346 -11.73 -14.43 36.25
CA GLU A 346 -10.71 -15.48 36.35
C GLU A 346 -10.53 -16.29 35.06
N SER A 347 -11.43 -16.12 34.09
CA SER A 347 -11.35 -16.79 32.80
C SER A 347 -10.19 -16.23 31.96
N LEU A 348 -9.53 -17.11 31.20
CA LEU A 348 -8.49 -16.70 30.26
C LEU A 348 -8.95 -15.54 29.34
N PRO A 349 -10.16 -15.55 28.76
CA PRO A 349 -10.61 -14.47 27.89
C PRO A 349 -10.73 -13.11 28.61
N ALA A 350 -11.22 -13.07 29.85
CA ALA A 350 -11.30 -11.83 30.63
C ALA A 350 -9.89 -11.28 30.96
N ILE A 351 -8.95 -12.15 31.30
CA ILE A 351 -7.55 -11.77 31.55
C ILE A 351 -6.92 -11.17 30.28
N LEU A 352 -7.15 -11.78 29.10
CA LEU A 352 -6.68 -11.24 27.82
C LEU A 352 -7.21 -9.82 27.57
N PHE A 353 -8.49 -9.57 27.87
CA PHE A 353 -9.08 -8.23 27.79
C PHE A 353 -8.42 -7.25 28.76
N PHE A 354 -8.28 -7.59 30.04
CA PHE A 354 -7.67 -6.70 31.02
C PHE A 354 -6.23 -6.35 30.66
N VAL A 355 -5.43 -7.33 30.23
CA VAL A 355 -4.05 -7.10 29.76
C VAL A 355 -4.04 -6.21 28.52
N SER A 356 -4.97 -6.39 27.58
CA SER A 356 -5.07 -5.52 26.40
C SER A 356 -5.36 -4.07 26.78
N PHE A 357 -6.26 -3.83 27.74
CA PHE A 357 -6.58 -2.49 28.22
C PHE A 357 -5.42 -1.87 29.00
N LEU A 358 -4.67 -2.65 29.78
CA LEU A 358 -3.43 -2.18 30.40
C LEU A 358 -2.40 -1.74 29.35
N CYS A 359 -2.19 -2.54 28.28
CA CYS A 359 -1.31 -2.15 27.18
C CYS A 359 -1.74 -0.84 26.54
N PHE A 360 -3.01 -0.71 26.20
CA PHE A 360 -3.54 0.51 25.58
C PHE A 360 -3.45 1.73 26.51
N GLY A 361 -3.77 1.58 27.79
CA GLY A 361 -3.74 2.70 28.73
C GLY A 361 -2.32 3.15 29.07
N ILE A 362 -1.36 2.23 29.22
CA ILE A 362 0.06 2.61 29.41
C ILE A 362 0.58 3.38 28.19
N LEU A 363 0.21 2.96 26.98
CA LEU A 363 0.53 3.70 25.76
C LEU A 363 -0.17 5.05 25.68
N SER A 364 -1.42 5.13 26.15
CA SER A 364 -2.17 6.38 26.30
C SER A 364 -1.38 7.39 27.10
N LEU A 365 -1.04 7.00 28.33
CA LEU A 365 -0.32 7.84 29.27
C LEU A 365 1.06 8.26 28.73
N ALA A 366 1.81 7.35 28.09
CA ALA A 366 3.12 7.67 27.52
C ALA A 366 3.03 8.72 26.40
N GLY A 367 2.03 8.59 25.51
CA GLY A 367 1.81 9.54 24.42
C GLY A 367 1.40 10.94 24.93
N TRP A 368 0.49 10.98 25.90
CA TRP A 368 0.02 12.23 26.52
C TRP A 368 1.10 12.90 27.36
N PHE A 369 1.87 12.14 28.13
CA PHE A 369 3.02 12.65 28.86
C PHE A 369 3.98 13.37 27.93
N TYR A 370 4.36 12.73 26.81
CA TYR A 370 5.29 13.33 25.86
C TYR A 370 4.73 14.61 25.22
N SER A 371 3.45 14.63 24.88
CA SER A 371 2.78 15.83 24.36
C SER A 371 2.76 16.97 25.38
N GLY A 372 2.50 16.65 26.66
CA GLY A 372 2.57 17.60 27.76
C GLY A 372 3.96 18.19 27.94
N GLU A 373 5.00 17.34 27.91
CA GLU A 373 6.39 17.78 28.00
C GLU A 373 6.76 18.77 26.88
N GLN A 374 6.31 18.52 25.64
CA GLN A 374 6.55 19.42 24.51
C GLN A 374 5.87 20.79 24.68
N ASN A 375 4.64 20.82 25.18
CA ASN A 375 3.91 22.07 25.45
C ASN A 375 4.48 22.81 26.68
N ALA A 376 4.87 22.09 27.72
CA ALA A 376 5.50 22.67 28.91
C ALA A 376 6.85 23.30 28.56
N PHE A 377 7.66 22.60 27.75
CA PHE A 377 8.93 23.12 27.26
C PHE A 377 8.73 24.40 26.43
N TYR A 378 7.69 24.45 25.59
CA TYR A 378 7.41 25.61 24.75
C TYR A 378 7.10 26.87 25.56
N VAL A 379 6.25 26.75 26.59
CA VAL A 379 5.79 27.90 27.39
C VAL A 379 6.80 28.28 28.48
N PHE A 380 7.38 27.29 29.16
CA PHE A 380 8.12 27.49 30.40
C PHE A 380 9.61 27.10 30.31
N GLY A 381 10.07 26.59 29.17
CA GLY A 381 11.44 26.15 28.97
C GLY A 381 11.78 24.82 29.66
N GLU A 382 13.07 24.47 29.62
CA GLU A 382 13.57 23.15 30.02
C GLU A 382 13.43 22.85 31.52
N LYS A 383 13.74 23.82 32.39
CA LYS A 383 13.70 23.62 33.85
C LYS A 383 12.30 23.26 34.34
N PHE A 384 11.28 23.89 33.78
CA PHE A 384 9.88 23.66 34.16
C PHE A 384 9.28 22.41 33.49
N ALA A 385 9.83 21.95 32.37
CA ALA A 385 9.45 20.67 31.78
C ALA A 385 9.66 19.51 32.78
N ASN A 386 10.71 19.57 33.62
CA ASN A 386 10.93 18.59 34.69
C ASN A 386 9.87 18.68 35.80
N PHE A 387 9.43 19.89 36.16
CA PHE A 387 8.32 20.08 37.10
C PHE A 387 7.01 19.48 36.58
N PHE A 388 6.71 19.68 35.29
CA PHE A 388 5.54 19.07 34.66
C PHE A 388 5.54 17.54 34.77
N ARG A 389 6.70 16.88 34.72
CA ARG A 389 6.78 15.41 34.89
C ARG A 389 6.28 14.97 36.26
N MET A 390 6.69 15.67 37.31
CA MET A 390 6.26 15.41 38.69
C MET A 390 4.77 15.73 38.87
N LEU A 391 4.31 16.84 38.29
CA LEU A 391 2.90 17.23 38.32
C LEU A 391 2.01 16.17 37.65
N PHE A 392 2.41 15.66 36.48
CA PHE A 392 1.66 14.64 35.75
C PHE A 392 1.48 13.38 36.62
N ILE A 393 2.57 12.81 37.13
CA ILE A 393 2.53 11.59 37.94
C ILE A 393 1.79 11.81 39.27
N GLY A 394 2.06 12.93 39.94
CA GLY A 394 1.42 13.27 41.21
C GLY A 394 -0.09 13.45 41.07
N SER A 395 -0.53 14.14 40.01
CA SER A 395 -1.96 14.34 39.74
C SER A 395 -2.66 13.02 39.39
N THR A 396 -2.05 12.16 38.56
CA THR A 396 -2.65 10.85 38.22
C THR A 396 -2.77 9.94 39.44
N LEU A 397 -1.75 9.86 40.29
CA LEU A 397 -1.78 9.06 41.52
C LEU A 397 -2.76 9.64 42.55
N GLY A 398 -2.79 10.97 42.71
CA GLY A 398 -3.72 11.65 43.61
C GLY A 398 -5.17 11.37 43.25
N PHE A 399 -5.53 11.44 41.96
CA PHE A 399 -6.88 11.12 41.51
C PHE A 399 -7.19 9.62 41.55
N ALA A 400 -6.20 8.73 41.38
CA ALA A 400 -6.39 7.31 41.64
C ALA A 400 -6.74 7.04 43.12
N TYR A 401 -6.09 7.73 44.06
CA TYR A 401 -6.47 7.68 45.47
C TYR A 401 -7.87 8.25 45.72
N LEU A 402 -8.23 9.36 45.10
CA LEU A 402 -9.60 9.88 45.19
C LEU A 402 -10.62 8.87 44.65
N TYR A 403 -10.30 8.18 43.56
CA TYR A 403 -11.14 7.14 43.00
C TYR A 403 -11.32 5.94 43.96
N THR A 404 -10.27 5.51 44.67
CA THR A 404 -10.44 4.42 45.65
C THR A 404 -11.33 4.81 46.82
N LYS A 405 -11.44 6.11 47.15
CA LYS A 405 -12.28 6.64 48.23
C LYS A 405 -13.72 6.98 47.80
N TYR A 406 -13.89 7.62 46.65
CA TYR A 406 -15.17 8.18 46.20
C TYR A 406 -15.76 7.47 44.98
N GLY A 407 -15.07 6.47 44.41
CA GLY A 407 -15.57 5.64 43.33
C GLY A 407 -15.83 6.41 42.03
N ILE A 408 -16.89 6.01 41.33
CA ILE A 408 -17.20 6.41 39.95
C ILE A 408 -17.55 7.89 39.76
N ASP A 409 -17.90 8.60 40.83
CA ASP A 409 -18.15 10.04 40.78
C ASP A 409 -16.90 10.80 40.34
N VAL A 410 -15.71 10.34 40.77
CA VAL A 410 -14.41 10.92 40.34
C VAL A 410 -14.21 10.73 38.84
N LEU A 411 -14.52 9.55 38.30
CA LEU A 411 -14.41 9.26 36.88
C LEU A 411 -15.30 10.19 36.04
N SER A 412 -16.53 10.39 36.49
CA SER A 412 -17.52 11.24 35.82
C SER A 412 -17.08 12.72 35.77
N ILE A 413 -16.57 13.24 36.88
CA ILE A 413 -16.08 14.63 36.98
C ILE A 413 -14.87 14.83 36.07
N VAL A 414 -13.89 13.93 36.13
CA VAL A 414 -12.67 14.02 35.30
C VAL A 414 -13.03 13.93 33.81
N MET A 415 -13.96 13.03 33.46
CA MET A 415 -14.42 12.91 32.08
C MET A 415 -15.03 14.23 31.60
N HIS A 416 -16.00 14.79 32.32
CA HIS A 416 -16.66 16.05 31.94
C HIS A 416 -15.65 17.18 31.65
N TRP A 417 -14.76 17.47 32.61
CA TRP A 417 -13.77 18.53 32.47
C TRP A 417 -12.69 18.23 31.43
N GLY A 418 -12.33 16.95 31.27
CA GLY A 418 -11.39 16.51 30.24
C GLY A 418 -11.91 16.78 28.82
N TYR A 419 -13.17 16.44 28.55
CA TYR A 419 -13.78 16.70 27.24
C TYR A 419 -13.90 18.21 26.95
N ILE A 420 -14.29 19.02 27.95
CA ILE A 420 -14.32 20.50 27.81
C ILE A 420 -12.93 21.04 27.44
N ALA A 421 -11.89 20.62 28.17
CA ALA A 421 -10.52 21.05 27.88
C ALA A 421 -10.07 20.62 26.47
N ALA A 422 -10.42 19.41 26.05
CA ALA A 422 -10.11 18.90 24.72
C ALA A 422 -10.81 19.70 23.61
N VAL A 423 -12.09 20.06 23.78
CA VAL A 423 -12.82 20.95 22.85
C VAL A 423 -12.12 22.30 22.74
N ILE A 424 -11.83 22.96 23.86
CA ILE A 424 -11.15 24.26 23.89
C ILE A 424 -9.80 24.19 23.16
N THR A 425 -9.05 23.11 23.38
CA THR A 425 -7.75 22.88 22.74
C THR A 425 -7.87 22.66 21.23
N SER A 426 -8.95 22.02 20.79
CA SER A 426 -9.14 21.67 19.38
C SER A 426 -9.48 22.85 18.48
N ILE A 427 -10.17 23.86 18.99
CA ILE A 427 -10.61 25.04 18.21
C ILE A 427 -9.44 25.77 17.54
N PRO A 428 -8.43 26.29 18.27
CA PRO A 428 -7.32 27.01 17.65
C PRO A 428 -6.51 26.11 16.71
N LEU A 429 -6.43 24.80 16.99
CA LEU A 429 -5.76 23.85 16.13
C LEU A 429 -6.49 23.66 14.80
N LEU A 430 -7.79 23.35 14.82
CA LEU A 430 -8.59 23.14 13.61
C LEU A 430 -8.56 24.35 12.68
N VAL A 431 -8.74 25.55 13.23
CA VAL A 431 -8.63 26.81 12.48
C VAL A 431 -7.23 26.94 11.85
N SER A 432 -6.18 26.67 12.61
CA SER A 432 -4.80 26.73 12.13
C SER A 432 -4.54 25.74 10.99
N LEU A 433 -5.04 24.50 11.09
CA LEU A 433 -4.87 23.49 10.06
C LEU A 433 -5.60 23.86 8.75
N MET A 434 -6.79 24.45 8.84
CA MET A 434 -7.52 24.94 7.67
C MET A 434 -6.74 26.07 6.95
N LEU A 435 -6.21 27.02 7.71
CA LEU A 435 -5.41 28.12 7.15
C LEU A 435 -4.09 27.61 6.52
N LEU A 436 -3.45 26.64 7.17
CA LEU A 436 -2.15 26.11 6.75
C LEU A 436 -2.22 24.94 5.75
N GLY A 437 -3.42 24.51 5.34
CA GLY A 437 -3.60 23.43 4.37
C GLY A 437 -2.85 23.66 3.05
N LYS A 438 -2.65 24.92 2.64
CA LYS A 438 -1.83 25.27 1.46
C LYS A 438 -0.35 24.86 1.63
N SER A 439 0.21 25.04 2.83
CA SER A 439 1.61 24.69 3.13
C SER A 439 1.82 23.18 3.12
N ALA A 440 0.89 22.41 3.69
CA ALA A 440 0.93 20.95 3.61
C ALA A 440 0.78 20.43 2.17
N ASN A 441 -0.08 21.06 1.36
CA ASN A 441 -0.21 20.71 -0.06
C ASN A 441 1.08 20.98 -0.85
N PHE A 442 1.80 22.05 -0.53
CA PHE A 442 3.10 22.33 -1.14
C PHE A 442 4.11 21.22 -0.84
N GLU A 443 4.22 20.79 0.43
CA GLU A 443 5.09 19.66 0.80
C GLU A 443 4.69 18.36 0.09
N LEU A 444 3.39 18.11 -0.07
CA LEU A 444 2.89 16.94 -0.79
C LEU A 444 3.31 16.98 -2.26
N LYS A 445 3.12 18.12 -2.93
CA LYS A 445 3.52 18.29 -4.33
C LYS A 445 5.02 18.12 -4.48
N LYS A 446 5.81 18.75 -3.60
CA LYS A 446 7.27 18.64 -3.55
C LYS A 446 7.72 17.18 -3.48
N TYR A 447 7.19 16.43 -2.52
CA TYR A 447 7.48 15.01 -2.38
C TYR A 447 7.14 14.23 -3.65
N LEU A 448 5.93 14.42 -4.20
CA LEU A 448 5.46 13.70 -5.37
C LEU A 448 6.28 13.99 -6.64
N THR A 449 6.84 15.19 -6.78
CA THR A 449 7.66 15.59 -7.94
C THR A 449 9.12 15.18 -7.80
N GLU A 450 9.71 15.35 -6.62
CA GLU A 450 11.15 15.16 -6.41
C GLU A 450 11.51 13.69 -6.11
N SER A 451 10.60 12.91 -5.52
CA SER A 451 10.93 11.54 -5.07
C SER A 451 10.59 10.43 -6.08
N GLY A 452 10.00 10.77 -7.23
CA GLY A 452 9.45 9.77 -8.15
C GLY A 452 8.23 8.99 -7.61
N ALA A 453 7.62 9.41 -6.49
CA ALA A 453 6.49 8.68 -5.87
C ALA A 453 5.27 8.53 -6.81
N ARG A 454 5.07 9.46 -7.75
CA ARG A 454 4.05 9.31 -8.81
C ARG A 454 4.29 8.09 -9.70
N TYR A 455 5.56 7.84 -10.04
CA TYR A 455 5.93 6.67 -10.82
C TYR A 455 5.66 5.39 -10.04
N GLU A 456 5.97 5.36 -8.74
CA GLU A 456 5.69 4.19 -7.89
C GLU A 456 4.19 3.91 -7.77
N ILE A 457 3.34 4.94 -7.59
CA ILE A 457 1.88 4.76 -7.59
C ILE A 457 1.40 4.21 -8.93
N PHE A 458 1.80 4.84 -10.03
CA PHE A 458 1.40 4.42 -11.37
C PHE A 458 1.85 2.99 -11.65
N LYS A 459 3.09 2.65 -11.30
CA LYS A 459 3.65 1.31 -11.40
C LYS A 459 2.83 0.29 -10.61
N ASP A 460 2.54 0.55 -9.33
CA ASP A 460 1.82 -0.38 -8.48
C ASP A 460 0.40 -0.62 -9.03
N ILE A 461 -0.31 0.44 -9.45
CA ILE A 461 -1.63 0.34 -10.08
C ILE A 461 -1.55 -0.40 -11.43
N TYR A 462 -0.56 -0.08 -12.25
CA TYR A 462 -0.36 -0.72 -13.54
C TYR A 462 -0.08 -2.22 -13.39
N LEU A 463 0.77 -2.61 -12.44
CA LEU A 463 1.05 -4.01 -12.15
C LEU A 463 -0.18 -4.74 -11.60
N LEU A 464 -0.94 -4.12 -10.69
CA LEU A 464 -2.20 -4.67 -10.19
C LEU A 464 -3.23 -4.86 -11.31
N PHE A 465 -3.37 -3.87 -12.19
CA PHE A 465 -4.24 -3.96 -13.35
C PHE A 465 -3.80 -5.10 -14.28
N LEU A 466 -2.50 -5.18 -14.57
CA LEU A 466 -1.94 -6.26 -15.39
C LEU A 466 -2.13 -7.63 -14.75
N THR A 467 -2.07 -7.79 -13.43
CA THR A 467 -2.28 -9.08 -12.79
C THR A 467 -3.75 -9.52 -12.86
N LEU A 468 -4.69 -8.59 -12.66
CA LEU A 468 -6.13 -8.84 -12.68
C LEU A 468 -6.72 -9.06 -14.09
N LEU A 469 -6.13 -8.44 -15.11
CA LEU A 469 -6.67 -8.47 -16.47
C LEU A 469 -6.60 -9.89 -17.10
N PRO A 470 -7.68 -10.41 -17.73
CA PRO A 470 -7.70 -11.70 -18.42
C PRO A 470 -6.94 -11.62 -19.76
N LYS A 471 -5.62 -11.43 -19.69
CA LYS A 471 -4.69 -11.16 -20.80
C LYS A 471 -4.81 -12.15 -21.96
N ASN A 472 -4.98 -13.44 -21.65
CA ASN A 472 -5.06 -14.48 -22.66
C ASN A 472 -6.38 -14.40 -23.45
N LEU A 473 -7.50 -14.07 -22.77
CA LEU A 473 -8.79 -13.85 -23.44
C LEU A 473 -8.72 -12.63 -24.35
N ILE A 474 -8.19 -11.52 -23.85
CA ILE A 474 -8.06 -10.27 -24.62
C ILE A 474 -7.17 -10.48 -25.85
N SER A 475 -6.04 -11.17 -25.69
CA SER A 475 -5.14 -11.44 -26.82
C SER A 475 -5.76 -12.37 -27.87
N LYS A 476 -6.61 -13.32 -27.45
CA LYS A 476 -7.38 -14.18 -28.38
C LYS A 476 -8.44 -13.41 -29.15
N LEU A 477 -9.24 -12.60 -28.45
CA LEU A 477 -10.24 -11.73 -29.07
C LEU A 477 -9.59 -10.80 -30.07
N PHE A 478 -8.48 -10.15 -29.69
CA PHE A 478 -7.73 -9.29 -30.58
C PHE A 478 -7.19 -10.03 -31.81
N GLY A 479 -6.66 -11.25 -31.63
CA GLY A 479 -6.23 -12.10 -32.73
C GLY A 479 -7.37 -12.37 -33.72
N TYR A 480 -8.57 -12.70 -33.23
CA TYR A 480 -9.76 -12.88 -34.05
C TYR A 480 -10.15 -11.58 -34.79
N PHE A 481 -10.18 -10.44 -34.10
CA PHE A 481 -10.47 -9.15 -34.71
C PHE A 481 -9.46 -8.76 -35.80
N SER A 482 -8.18 -9.03 -35.58
CA SER A 482 -7.11 -8.70 -36.53
C SER A 482 -7.20 -9.50 -37.83
N MET A 483 -7.85 -10.68 -37.79
CA MET A 483 -8.05 -11.54 -38.96
C MET A 483 -9.29 -11.19 -39.78
N PHE A 484 -10.18 -10.31 -39.28
CA PHE A 484 -11.37 -9.94 -40.02
C PHE A 484 -11.03 -9.25 -41.34
N LYS A 485 -11.72 -9.69 -42.39
CA LYS A 485 -11.67 -9.12 -43.73
C LYS A 485 -12.84 -8.17 -43.90
N LEU A 486 -12.59 -6.87 -43.76
CA LEU A 486 -13.60 -5.83 -44.01
C LEU A 486 -13.58 -5.40 -45.48
N PRO A 487 -14.69 -4.80 -45.98
CA PRO A 487 -14.67 -4.15 -47.28
C PRO A 487 -13.52 -3.15 -47.42
N ARG A 488 -12.92 -3.07 -48.62
CA ARG A 488 -11.68 -2.29 -48.85
C ARG A 488 -11.77 -0.83 -48.42
N PHE A 489 -12.94 -0.20 -48.57
CA PHE A 489 -13.16 1.19 -48.17
C PHE A 489 -13.03 1.42 -46.66
N MET A 490 -13.26 0.40 -45.82
CA MET A 490 -13.06 0.47 -44.36
C MET A 490 -11.66 0.03 -43.96
N MET A 491 -11.14 -1.04 -44.59
CA MET A 491 -9.84 -1.61 -44.21
C MET A 491 -8.68 -0.65 -44.52
N ILE A 492 -8.68 0.01 -45.69
CA ILE A 492 -7.59 0.90 -46.11
C ILE A 492 -7.36 2.05 -45.10
N PRO A 493 -8.39 2.80 -44.65
CA PRO A 493 -8.23 3.78 -43.57
C PRO A 493 -7.66 3.20 -42.27
N ILE A 494 -8.12 2.01 -41.85
CA ILE A 494 -7.64 1.33 -40.63
C ILE A 494 -6.15 1.03 -40.76
N LEU A 495 -5.72 0.44 -41.88
CA LEU A 495 -4.31 0.13 -42.13
C LEU A 495 -3.45 1.39 -42.18
N LYS A 496 -3.91 2.46 -42.87
CA LYS A 496 -3.20 3.74 -42.92
C LYS A 496 -3.08 4.38 -41.53
N ALA A 497 -4.14 4.34 -40.72
CA ALA A 497 -4.13 4.85 -39.36
C ALA A 497 -3.15 4.06 -38.48
N PHE A 498 -3.15 2.73 -38.60
CA PHE A 498 -2.22 1.85 -37.88
C PHE A 498 -0.76 2.12 -38.30
N ALA A 499 -0.48 2.21 -39.61
CA ALA A 499 0.84 2.53 -40.13
C ALA A 499 1.35 3.89 -39.64
N LYS A 500 0.47 4.90 -39.60
CA LYS A 500 0.79 6.24 -39.09
C LYS A 500 1.04 6.24 -37.57
N ALA A 501 0.19 5.55 -36.80
CA ALA A 501 0.31 5.49 -35.34
C ALA A 501 1.63 4.85 -34.89
N TYR A 502 2.06 3.79 -35.57
CA TYR A 502 3.30 3.07 -35.27
C TYR A 502 4.49 3.49 -36.13
N LYS A 503 4.36 4.47 -37.05
CA LYS A 503 5.44 4.92 -37.95
C LYS A 503 6.06 3.78 -38.76
N ILE A 504 5.21 2.89 -39.29
CA ILE A 504 5.63 1.76 -40.12
C ILE A 504 6.16 2.26 -41.46
N ASN A 505 7.35 1.80 -41.86
CA ASN A 505 7.87 2.09 -43.19
C ASN A 505 7.16 1.21 -44.23
N LEU A 506 6.41 1.85 -45.14
CA LEU A 506 5.66 1.16 -46.18
C LEU A 506 6.50 0.92 -47.45
N SER A 507 7.62 1.62 -47.64
CA SER A 507 8.41 1.50 -48.88
C SER A 507 9.15 0.17 -49.01
N GLU A 508 9.42 -0.48 -47.87
CA GLU A 508 10.11 -1.77 -47.78
C GLU A 508 9.16 -2.97 -47.88
N ALA A 509 7.85 -2.75 -47.82
CA ALA A 509 6.85 -3.82 -47.90
C ALA A 509 6.75 -4.38 -49.33
N GLU A 510 6.54 -5.69 -49.43
CA GLU A 510 6.35 -6.38 -50.72
C GLU A 510 5.09 -5.90 -51.44
N LEU A 511 3.99 -5.71 -50.71
CA LEU A 511 2.69 -5.31 -51.24
C LEU A 511 2.36 -3.87 -50.88
N GLU A 512 1.56 -3.20 -51.70
CA GLU A 512 0.97 -1.91 -51.35
C GLU A 512 -0.07 -2.06 -50.24
N ILE A 513 -0.23 -1.00 -49.44
CA ILE A 513 -1.14 -1.01 -48.28
C ILE A 513 -2.60 -1.39 -48.62
N LYS A 514 -3.03 -1.13 -49.87
CA LYS A 514 -4.38 -1.41 -50.38
C LYS A 514 -4.63 -2.89 -50.68
N GLU A 515 -3.57 -3.70 -50.75
CA GLU A 515 -3.63 -5.11 -51.13
C GLU A 515 -3.83 -6.04 -49.92
N TYR A 516 -3.58 -5.55 -48.71
CA TYR A 516 -3.79 -6.33 -47.48
C TYR A 516 -5.28 -6.41 -47.14
N ALA A 517 -5.78 -7.64 -46.99
CA ALA A 517 -7.19 -7.91 -46.70
C ALA A 517 -7.56 -7.78 -45.22
N SER A 518 -6.57 -7.76 -44.31
CA SER A 518 -6.77 -7.64 -42.87
C SER A 518 -5.59 -6.98 -42.16
N LEU A 519 -5.81 -6.52 -40.93
CA LEU A 519 -4.75 -5.96 -40.09
C LEU A 519 -3.66 -7.00 -39.79
N ASN A 520 -4.03 -8.25 -39.58
CA ASN A 520 -3.08 -9.34 -39.34
C ASN A 520 -2.17 -9.59 -40.55
N GLN A 521 -2.73 -9.57 -41.76
CA GLN A 521 -1.96 -9.74 -43.00
C GLN A 521 -0.99 -8.57 -43.21
N PHE A 522 -1.43 -7.35 -42.92
CA PHE A 522 -0.55 -6.17 -42.97
C PHE A 522 0.56 -6.22 -41.90
N PHE A 523 0.21 -6.65 -40.68
CA PHE A 523 1.17 -6.78 -39.59
C PHE A 523 2.26 -7.82 -39.91
N THR A 524 1.85 -8.96 -40.49
CA THR A 524 2.74 -10.04 -40.92
C THR A 524 3.24 -9.89 -42.37
N ARG A 525 3.23 -8.65 -42.89
CA ARG A 525 3.75 -8.31 -44.23
C ARG A 525 5.11 -8.94 -44.48
N ALA A 526 5.37 -9.37 -45.71
CA ALA A 526 6.72 -9.67 -46.17
C ALA A 526 7.42 -8.36 -46.60
N LEU A 527 8.75 -8.38 -46.62
CA LEU A 527 9.55 -7.31 -47.19
C LEU A 527 9.93 -7.63 -48.63
N ARG A 528 10.27 -6.61 -49.41
CA ARG A 528 10.89 -6.78 -50.73
C ARG A 528 12.21 -7.53 -50.61
N ALA A 529 12.57 -8.31 -51.63
CA ALA A 529 13.78 -9.14 -51.60
C ALA A 529 15.06 -8.32 -51.37
N GLU A 530 15.12 -7.11 -51.90
CA GLU A 530 16.23 -6.17 -51.77
C GLU A 530 16.20 -5.33 -50.48
N ALA A 531 15.17 -5.43 -49.65
CA ALA A 531 15.01 -4.59 -48.47
C ALA A 531 16.04 -4.89 -47.36
N ARG A 532 16.61 -6.09 -47.34
CA ARG A 532 17.56 -6.53 -46.31
C ARG A 532 18.68 -7.35 -46.94
N ILE A 533 19.91 -6.96 -46.67
CA ILE A 533 21.12 -7.66 -47.12
C ILE A 533 21.55 -8.61 -46.00
N ILE A 534 21.62 -9.91 -46.30
CA ILE A 534 22.13 -10.91 -45.36
C ILE A 534 23.65 -10.95 -45.47
N ASP A 535 24.36 -10.82 -44.35
CA ASP A 535 25.81 -10.95 -44.31
C ASP A 535 26.24 -12.31 -44.88
N SER A 536 27.15 -12.30 -45.86
CA SER A 536 27.63 -13.51 -46.55
C SER A 536 28.79 -14.21 -45.84
N ALA A 537 29.39 -13.61 -44.81
CA ALA A 537 30.53 -14.20 -44.10
C ALA A 537 30.19 -15.59 -43.51
N ALA A 538 31.10 -16.54 -43.71
CA ALA A 538 30.83 -17.96 -43.47
C ALA A 538 30.60 -18.30 -42.00
N ASN A 539 31.21 -17.56 -41.06
CA ASN A 539 31.04 -17.75 -39.62
C ASN A 539 30.20 -16.65 -38.94
N ALA A 540 29.64 -15.71 -39.70
CA ALA A 540 28.84 -14.62 -39.15
C ALA A 540 27.42 -15.08 -38.80
N VAL A 541 27.03 -14.82 -37.56
CA VAL A 541 25.67 -15.00 -37.05
C VAL A 541 24.93 -13.69 -37.22
N VAL A 542 23.75 -13.76 -37.83
CA VAL A 542 22.94 -12.58 -38.15
C VAL A 542 21.77 -12.41 -37.19
N SER A 543 21.30 -11.18 -37.03
CA SER A 543 20.07 -10.89 -36.29
C SER A 543 18.88 -11.61 -36.96
N PRO A 544 18.05 -12.32 -36.19
CA PRO A 544 16.89 -13.04 -36.73
C PRO A 544 15.71 -12.11 -37.01
N THR A 545 15.72 -10.87 -36.51
CA THR A 545 14.57 -9.95 -36.54
C THR A 545 15.00 -8.49 -36.64
N ASP A 546 14.14 -7.66 -37.24
CA ASP A 546 14.20 -6.22 -37.05
C ASP A 546 13.77 -5.88 -35.62
N SER A 547 14.65 -5.27 -34.83
CA SER A 547 14.43 -5.17 -33.38
C SER A 547 15.37 -4.18 -32.69
N LYS A 548 15.12 -3.96 -31.40
CA LYS A 548 16.04 -3.31 -30.48
C LYS A 548 16.72 -4.36 -29.60
N ILE A 549 18.04 -4.29 -29.43
CA ILE A 549 18.76 -5.16 -28.50
C ILE A 549 18.52 -4.66 -27.06
N THR A 550 17.90 -5.48 -26.21
CA THR A 550 17.56 -5.08 -24.83
C THR A 550 18.49 -5.67 -23.77
N SER A 551 19.10 -6.82 -24.05
CA SER A 551 20.06 -7.48 -23.17
C SER A 551 20.90 -8.48 -23.96
N PHE A 552 22.17 -8.64 -23.61
CA PHE A 552 23.05 -9.69 -24.13
C PHE A 552 24.17 -9.96 -23.14
N GLY A 553 24.81 -11.13 -23.23
CA GLY A 553 25.97 -11.46 -22.40
C GLY A 553 26.17 -12.96 -22.21
N ASN A 554 27.01 -13.29 -21.22
CA ASN A 554 27.26 -14.67 -20.80
C ASN A 554 26.15 -15.16 -19.86
N ILE A 555 25.88 -16.45 -19.92
CA ILE A 555 25.01 -17.14 -18.98
C ILE A 555 25.88 -17.59 -17.82
N ASN A 556 25.65 -17.04 -16.63
CA ASN A 556 26.40 -17.36 -15.42
C ASN A 556 25.52 -18.23 -14.51
N GLN A 557 26.05 -19.36 -14.03
CA GLN A 557 25.33 -20.26 -13.11
C GLN A 557 23.91 -20.63 -13.62
N SER A 558 23.74 -20.84 -14.93
CA SER A 558 22.44 -21.12 -15.57
C SER A 558 21.38 -20.02 -15.43
N THR A 559 21.80 -18.75 -15.26
CA THR A 559 20.91 -17.58 -15.20
C THR A 559 21.17 -16.59 -16.33
N ILE A 560 20.09 -15.97 -16.82
CA ILE A 560 20.11 -14.90 -17.82
C ILE A 560 19.61 -13.61 -17.17
N ILE A 561 20.30 -12.49 -17.48
CA ILE A 561 19.88 -11.17 -17.02
C ILE A 561 18.77 -10.65 -17.94
N GLN A 562 17.60 -10.43 -17.36
CA GLN A 562 16.45 -9.82 -18.02
C GLN A 562 16.69 -8.31 -18.25
N ALA A 563 16.86 -7.57 -17.16
CA ALA A 563 17.17 -6.14 -17.13
C ALA A 563 17.50 -5.68 -15.70
N LYS A 564 18.41 -4.71 -15.55
CA LYS A 564 18.74 -4.02 -14.27
C LYS A 564 18.82 -4.93 -13.04
N GLY A 565 19.52 -6.07 -13.15
CA GLY A 565 19.72 -7.01 -12.03
C GLY A 565 18.56 -7.98 -11.76
N ILE A 566 17.50 -7.96 -12.58
CA ILE A 566 16.48 -9.01 -12.58
C ILE A 566 16.98 -10.15 -13.47
N ASP A 567 17.03 -11.35 -12.90
CA ASP A 567 17.43 -12.58 -13.57
C ASP A 567 16.28 -13.58 -13.72
N TYR A 568 16.52 -14.60 -14.53
CA TYR A 568 15.71 -15.81 -14.60
C TYR A 568 16.56 -17.02 -15.01
N SER A 569 16.07 -18.22 -14.71
CA SER A 569 16.78 -19.47 -15.02
C SER A 569 16.67 -19.82 -16.50
N VAL A 570 17.77 -20.31 -17.09
CA VAL A 570 17.79 -20.92 -18.43
C VAL A 570 16.90 -22.15 -18.47
N LYS A 571 16.84 -22.91 -17.38
CA LYS A 571 15.97 -24.09 -17.27
C LYS A 571 14.50 -23.69 -17.41
N GLU A 572 14.08 -22.68 -16.66
CA GLU A 572 12.72 -22.12 -16.76
C GLU A 572 12.45 -21.55 -18.15
N LEU A 573 13.43 -20.85 -18.75
CA LEU A 573 13.27 -20.31 -20.11
C LEU A 573 13.11 -21.41 -21.15
N LEU A 574 13.88 -22.50 -21.09
CA LEU A 574 13.87 -23.53 -22.12
C LEU A 574 12.76 -24.57 -21.95
N GLY A 575 12.40 -24.93 -20.72
CA GLY A 575 11.40 -25.96 -20.40
C GLY A 575 11.75 -27.40 -20.83
N SER A 576 12.83 -27.60 -21.60
CA SER A 576 13.33 -28.91 -22.03
C SER A 576 14.52 -29.35 -21.19
N GLU A 577 14.38 -30.47 -20.48
CA GLU A 577 15.48 -31.13 -19.76
C GLU A 577 16.54 -31.69 -20.73
N LYS A 578 16.15 -32.03 -21.95
CA LYS A 578 17.06 -32.58 -22.97
C LYS A 578 18.03 -31.52 -23.50
N TYR A 579 17.52 -30.32 -23.81
CA TYR A 579 18.33 -29.28 -24.43
C TYR A 579 19.01 -28.36 -23.40
N TYR A 580 18.46 -28.26 -22.20
CA TYR A 580 19.00 -27.42 -21.12
C TYR A 580 20.52 -27.56 -20.90
N PRO A 581 21.11 -28.78 -20.81
CA PRO A 581 22.54 -28.95 -20.51
C PRO A 581 23.48 -28.23 -21.49
N TYR A 582 23.10 -28.11 -22.77
CA TYR A 582 23.94 -27.49 -23.80
C TYR A 582 24.09 -25.97 -23.63
N PHE A 583 23.19 -25.32 -22.89
CA PHE A 583 23.06 -23.86 -22.83
C PHE A 583 23.41 -23.25 -21.47
N THR A 584 23.81 -24.07 -20.48
CA THR A 584 23.99 -23.65 -19.08
C THR A 584 25.06 -22.58 -18.85
N ASN A 585 26.09 -22.54 -19.69
CA ASN A 585 27.19 -21.56 -19.66
C ASN A 585 27.35 -20.82 -21.01
N GLY A 586 26.29 -20.81 -21.81
CA GLY A 586 26.29 -20.20 -23.14
C GLY A 586 26.37 -18.68 -23.18
N LYS A 587 26.11 -18.12 -24.36
CA LYS A 587 25.83 -16.70 -24.53
C LYS A 587 24.38 -16.50 -24.94
N TYR A 588 23.82 -15.32 -24.68
CA TYR A 588 22.46 -14.98 -25.10
C TYR A 588 22.37 -13.57 -25.67
N ILE A 589 21.34 -13.33 -26.48
CA ILE A 589 20.93 -12.02 -26.96
C ILE A 589 19.40 -11.94 -26.92
N THR A 590 18.86 -10.84 -26.39
CA THR A 590 17.43 -10.55 -26.33
C THR A 590 17.08 -9.40 -27.27
N PHE A 591 16.17 -9.68 -28.18
CA PHE A 591 15.66 -8.78 -29.21
C PHE A 591 14.21 -8.40 -28.89
N TYR A 592 13.95 -7.11 -28.72
CA TYR A 592 12.60 -6.58 -28.56
C TYR A 592 12.08 -6.06 -29.89
N LEU A 593 10.96 -6.62 -30.34
CA LEU A 593 10.25 -6.18 -31.54
C LEU A 593 9.16 -5.20 -31.12
N SER A 594 9.32 -3.95 -31.51
CA SER A 594 8.29 -2.93 -31.32
C SER A 594 7.25 -3.04 -32.45
N PRO A 595 6.00 -2.59 -32.25
CA PRO A 595 4.94 -2.75 -33.27
C PRO A 595 5.23 -2.13 -34.65
N GLN A 596 6.22 -1.25 -34.76
CA GLN A 596 6.64 -0.65 -36.02
C GLN A 596 7.50 -1.59 -36.88
N ASP A 597 8.17 -2.55 -36.23
CA ASP A 597 9.23 -3.35 -36.84
C ASP A 597 8.63 -4.46 -37.72
N TYR A 598 9.47 -5.19 -38.42
CA TYR A 598 9.08 -6.36 -39.19
C TYR A 598 9.06 -7.61 -38.30
N HIS A 599 7.94 -8.34 -38.28
CA HIS A 599 7.64 -9.36 -37.26
C HIS A 599 7.74 -10.81 -37.74
N ARG A 600 8.38 -11.04 -38.88
CA ARG A 600 8.84 -12.38 -39.24
C ARG A 600 10.24 -12.60 -38.69
N ILE A 601 10.52 -13.85 -38.37
CA ILE A 601 11.68 -14.32 -37.64
C ILE A 601 12.46 -15.19 -38.59
N HIS A 602 13.73 -14.89 -38.76
CA HIS A 602 14.62 -15.53 -39.71
C HIS A 602 15.64 -16.40 -38.97
N SER A 603 16.20 -17.39 -39.67
CA SER A 603 17.25 -18.22 -39.10
C SER A 603 18.54 -17.40 -38.95
N PRO A 604 19.13 -17.32 -37.74
CA PRO A 604 20.35 -16.53 -37.51
C PRO A 604 21.59 -17.15 -38.17
N PHE A 605 21.51 -18.44 -38.55
CA PHE A 605 22.57 -19.16 -39.23
C PHE A 605 22.00 -20.36 -40.01
N ALA A 606 22.79 -20.95 -40.92
CA ALA A 606 22.39 -22.17 -41.63
C ALA A 606 22.51 -23.40 -40.72
N GLY A 607 21.56 -24.33 -40.77
CA GLY A 607 21.60 -25.51 -39.90
C GLY A 607 20.44 -26.47 -40.06
N GLN A 608 20.47 -27.54 -39.26
CA GLN A 608 19.40 -28.53 -39.16
C GLN A 608 18.48 -28.19 -37.98
N ILE A 609 17.17 -28.15 -38.21
CA ILE A 609 16.18 -28.00 -37.14
C ILE A 609 16.02 -29.34 -36.43
N LEU A 610 16.45 -29.41 -35.17
CA LEU A 610 16.40 -30.63 -34.35
C LEU A 610 15.00 -30.91 -33.80
N GLY A 611 14.23 -29.86 -33.54
CA GLY A 611 12.95 -29.97 -32.87
C GLY A 611 12.45 -28.66 -32.31
N TYR A 612 11.37 -28.73 -31.55
CA TYR A 612 10.79 -27.58 -30.88
C TYR A 612 10.27 -27.91 -29.48
N TYR A 613 10.18 -26.88 -28.65
CA TYR A 613 9.47 -26.91 -27.37
C TYR A 613 8.45 -25.78 -27.31
N TYR A 614 7.21 -26.11 -26.96
CA TYR A 614 6.13 -25.16 -26.73
C TYR A 614 5.77 -25.17 -25.24
N GLU A 615 5.79 -23.99 -24.62
CA GLU A 615 5.28 -23.80 -23.25
C GLU A 615 4.07 -22.85 -23.26
N PRO A 616 2.88 -23.32 -22.84
CA PRO A 616 1.77 -22.42 -22.55
C PRO A 616 2.11 -21.47 -21.39
N GLY A 617 1.70 -20.21 -21.53
CA GLY A 617 1.95 -19.23 -20.48
C GLY A 617 0.91 -18.12 -20.41
N LYS A 618 1.29 -17.08 -19.67
CA LYS A 618 0.59 -15.79 -19.67
C LYS A 618 1.02 -14.98 -20.90
N LEU A 619 0.40 -13.83 -21.11
CA LEU A 619 0.75 -12.89 -22.16
C LEU A 619 0.93 -11.51 -21.54
N PHE A 620 1.87 -11.38 -20.62
CA PHE A 620 2.26 -10.07 -20.09
C PHE A 620 2.88 -9.22 -21.20
N PRO A 621 2.72 -7.89 -21.16
CA PRO A 621 3.40 -7.02 -22.10
C PRO A 621 4.90 -7.09 -21.86
N VAL A 622 5.69 -6.93 -22.92
CA VAL A 622 7.16 -6.92 -22.86
C VAL A 622 7.72 -5.49 -22.99
N ASN A 623 6.95 -4.49 -22.57
CA ASN A 623 7.42 -3.11 -22.48
C ASN A 623 8.40 -2.93 -21.31
N ASP A 624 9.19 -1.86 -21.33
CA ASP A 624 10.21 -1.59 -20.32
C ASP A 624 9.65 -1.64 -18.89
N LEU A 625 8.43 -1.14 -18.65
CA LEU A 625 7.82 -1.17 -17.32
C LEU A 625 7.60 -2.61 -16.84
N ALA A 626 7.06 -3.51 -17.67
CA ALA A 626 6.88 -4.91 -17.30
C ALA A 626 8.23 -5.64 -17.16
N VAL A 627 9.16 -5.43 -18.09
CA VAL A 627 10.51 -6.05 -18.09
C VAL A 627 11.30 -5.65 -16.84
N LEU A 628 11.17 -4.41 -16.38
CA LEU A 628 11.88 -3.90 -15.20
C LEU A 628 11.23 -4.26 -13.86
N ASN A 629 10.02 -4.81 -13.83
CA ASN A 629 9.29 -5.00 -12.57
C ASN A 629 8.71 -6.41 -12.40
N ILE A 630 8.56 -7.20 -13.48
CA ILE A 630 8.08 -8.58 -13.42
C ILE A 630 9.29 -9.51 -13.50
N ARG A 631 9.68 -10.11 -12.37
CA ARG A 631 10.75 -11.13 -12.33
C ARG A 631 10.35 -12.37 -13.13
N GLY A 632 11.27 -12.86 -13.97
CA GLY A 632 11.02 -14.01 -14.85
C GLY A 632 9.89 -13.77 -15.84
N LEU A 633 9.83 -12.58 -16.44
CA LEU A 633 8.78 -12.21 -17.39
C LEU A 633 8.74 -13.16 -18.58
N PHE A 634 9.90 -13.43 -19.21
CA PHE A 634 9.96 -14.24 -20.42
C PHE A 634 9.60 -15.72 -20.19
N PRO A 635 10.07 -16.39 -19.12
CA PRO A 635 9.61 -17.74 -18.79
C PRO A 635 8.13 -17.83 -18.37
N LYS A 636 7.54 -16.75 -17.82
CA LYS A 636 6.11 -16.70 -17.48
C LYS A 636 5.21 -16.55 -18.70
N ASN A 637 5.75 -16.00 -19.78
CA ASN A 637 5.00 -15.81 -21.01
C ASN A 637 4.96 -17.08 -21.86
N GLU A 638 3.88 -17.19 -22.64
CA GLU A 638 3.73 -18.23 -23.65
C GLU A 638 4.85 -18.11 -24.68
N ARG A 639 5.48 -19.23 -25.02
CA ARG A 639 6.67 -19.23 -25.89
C ARG A 639 6.80 -20.50 -26.72
N LEU A 640 7.49 -20.35 -27.85
CA LEU A 640 7.84 -21.44 -28.75
C LEU A 640 9.33 -21.38 -29.06
N ILE A 641 10.03 -22.48 -28.86
CA ILE A 641 11.48 -22.58 -28.98
C ILE A 641 11.78 -23.51 -30.14
N THR A 642 12.64 -23.09 -31.06
CA THR A 642 13.20 -23.96 -32.09
C THR A 642 14.66 -24.22 -31.78
N PHE A 643 15.06 -25.49 -31.79
CA PHE A 643 16.47 -25.87 -31.59
C PHE A 643 17.12 -26.13 -32.95
N LEU A 644 18.21 -25.42 -33.22
CA LEU A 644 18.97 -25.48 -34.45
C LEU A 644 20.35 -26.09 -34.16
N GLN A 645 20.76 -27.08 -34.93
CA GLN A 645 22.13 -27.57 -34.99
C GLN A 645 22.86 -26.90 -36.15
N THR A 646 23.95 -26.20 -35.85
CA THR A 646 24.84 -25.64 -36.87
C THR A 646 26.15 -26.43 -36.94
N GLU A 647 27.02 -26.10 -37.89
CA GLU A 647 28.39 -26.64 -37.93
C GLU A 647 29.27 -26.18 -36.75
N TYR A 648 28.84 -25.16 -36.00
CA TYR A 648 29.58 -24.51 -34.92
C TYR A 648 28.99 -24.78 -33.52
N GLY A 649 27.85 -25.48 -33.45
CA GLY A 649 27.14 -25.78 -32.20
C GLY A 649 25.65 -25.48 -32.28
N LYS A 650 24.94 -25.64 -31.15
CA LYS A 650 23.49 -25.48 -31.07
C LYS A 650 23.07 -24.04 -30.79
N ILE A 651 21.92 -23.66 -31.35
CA ILE A 651 21.24 -22.39 -31.07
C ILE A 651 19.79 -22.70 -30.68
N ALA A 652 19.31 -22.12 -29.59
CA ALA A 652 17.89 -22.05 -29.28
C ALA A 652 17.33 -20.69 -29.74
N VAL A 653 16.37 -20.72 -30.66
CA VAL A 653 15.65 -19.54 -31.13
C VAL A 653 14.29 -19.46 -30.43
N ILE A 654 14.23 -18.67 -29.38
CA ILE A 654 13.11 -18.61 -28.42
C ILE A 654 12.20 -17.45 -28.80
N LYS A 655 10.94 -17.78 -29.12
CA LYS A 655 9.93 -16.84 -29.59
C LYS A 655 8.96 -16.62 -28.43
N VAL A 656 8.98 -15.45 -27.81
CA VAL A 656 8.18 -15.13 -26.62
C VAL A 656 6.99 -14.26 -27.02
N GLY A 657 5.80 -14.77 -26.76
CA GLY A 657 4.54 -14.05 -26.97
C GLY A 657 4.35 -12.93 -25.93
N ALA A 658 3.49 -11.97 -26.25
CA ALA A 658 3.20 -10.82 -25.41
C ALA A 658 1.70 -10.44 -25.47
N SER A 659 1.29 -9.42 -24.72
CA SER A 659 -0.10 -8.93 -24.77
C SER A 659 -0.49 -8.49 -26.18
N ASN A 660 -1.66 -8.96 -26.65
CA ASN A 660 -2.17 -8.84 -28.03
C ASN A 660 -1.48 -9.77 -29.04
N VAL A 661 -0.55 -10.62 -28.57
CA VAL A 661 0.41 -11.36 -29.41
C VAL A 661 0.57 -12.76 -28.87
N GLY A 662 -0.50 -13.54 -29.05
CA GLY A 662 -0.49 -14.92 -28.59
C GLY A 662 -0.01 -15.91 -29.65
N LYS A 663 -0.21 -15.60 -30.94
CA LYS A 663 -0.08 -16.60 -32.01
C LYS A 663 1.27 -16.50 -32.69
N ILE A 664 2.03 -17.58 -32.57
CA ILE A 664 3.35 -17.81 -33.15
C ILE A 664 3.17 -18.96 -34.14
N ARG A 665 3.74 -18.80 -35.33
CA ARG A 665 3.81 -19.84 -36.36
C ARG A 665 5.26 -20.05 -36.80
N VAL A 666 5.55 -21.25 -37.26
CA VAL A 666 6.84 -21.62 -37.85
C VAL A 666 6.64 -22.13 -39.27
N THR A 667 7.68 -22.04 -40.09
CA THR A 667 7.64 -22.39 -41.52
C THR A 667 7.92 -23.87 -41.79
N TYR A 668 8.67 -24.53 -40.90
CA TYR A 668 9.07 -25.93 -41.06
C TYR A 668 7.98 -26.94 -40.69
N ASP A 669 6.92 -26.52 -39.99
CA ASP A 669 5.76 -27.37 -39.69
C ASP A 669 4.50 -26.50 -39.50
N ASN A 670 3.62 -26.54 -40.50
CA ASN A 670 2.40 -25.73 -40.57
C ASN A 670 1.39 -26.05 -39.45
N LYS A 671 1.51 -27.19 -38.77
CA LYS A 671 0.60 -27.59 -37.68
C LYS A 671 0.95 -26.89 -36.35
N ILE A 672 2.16 -26.33 -36.24
CA ILE A 672 2.62 -25.67 -35.01
C ILE A 672 2.08 -24.24 -34.94
N VAL A 673 1.12 -24.04 -34.05
CA VAL A 673 0.47 -22.75 -33.82
C VAL A 673 0.20 -22.59 -32.33
N THR A 674 0.64 -21.49 -31.73
CA THR A 674 0.43 -21.20 -30.31
C THR A 674 -0.91 -20.49 -30.04
N ASN A 675 -1.25 -20.31 -28.77
CA ASN A 675 -2.45 -19.63 -28.27
C ASN A 675 -3.79 -20.24 -28.73
N ASN A 676 -3.83 -21.58 -28.79
CA ASN A 676 -5.06 -22.33 -29.01
C ASN A 676 -5.98 -22.32 -27.76
N TRP A 677 -7.23 -22.79 -27.91
CA TRP A 677 -8.16 -22.91 -26.78
C TRP A 677 -7.65 -23.88 -25.72
N ILE A 678 -7.22 -25.06 -26.16
CA ILE A 678 -6.59 -26.09 -25.33
C ILE A 678 -5.08 -25.99 -25.53
N ARG A 679 -4.33 -25.86 -24.43
CA ARG A 679 -2.88 -25.61 -24.46
C ARG A 679 -2.19 -26.51 -23.44
N PHE A 680 -1.21 -27.28 -23.91
CA PHE A 680 -0.35 -28.13 -23.10
C PHE A 680 1.08 -27.94 -23.57
N ALA A 681 2.05 -28.08 -22.65
CA ALA A 681 3.45 -28.11 -23.02
C ALA A 681 3.71 -29.27 -23.98
N LYS A 682 4.50 -29.03 -25.02
CA LYS A 682 4.81 -30.04 -26.05
C LYS A 682 6.26 -29.93 -26.46
N GLU A 683 6.96 -31.06 -26.39
CA GLU A 683 8.30 -31.22 -26.94
C GLU A 683 8.25 -32.18 -28.12
N HIS A 684 8.88 -31.83 -29.23
CA HIS A 684 8.97 -32.69 -30.39
C HIS A 684 10.38 -32.66 -30.97
N HIS A 685 10.84 -33.82 -31.42
CA HIS A 685 12.16 -34.01 -31.97
C HIS A 685 12.07 -34.69 -33.33
N TYR A 686 12.70 -34.10 -34.35
CA TYR A 686 12.77 -34.68 -35.67
C TYR A 686 13.96 -35.66 -35.71
N LYS A 687 13.69 -36.96 -35.50
CA LYS A 687 14.71 -38.02 -35.58
C LYS A 687 14.88 -38.56 -37.01
N ASP A 688 13.77 -38.71 -37.72
CA ASP A 688 13.70 -39.45 -38.99
C ASP A 688 13.64 -38.53 -40.22
N VAL A 689 13.63 -37.21 -40.01
CA VAL A 689 13.54 -36.20 -41.07
C VAL A 689 14.60 -35.12 -40.83
N SER A 690 15.48 -34.92 -41.80
CA SER A 690 16.46 -33.82 -41.77
C SER A 690 15.83 -32.56 -42.37
N ILE A 691 15.46 -31.61 -41.51
CA ILE A 691 14.91 -30.31 -41.92
C ILE A 691 16.04 -29.29 -41.92
N MET A 692 16.53 -28.94 -43.12
CA MET A 692 17.60 -27.95 -43.28
C MET A 692 17.02 -26.55 -43.52
N ILE A 693 17.63 -25.53 -42.90
CA ILE A 693 17.28 -24.12 -43.10
C ILE A 693 18.53 -23.29 -43.41
N ASP A 694 18.42 -22.40 -44.39
CA ASP A 694 19.52 -21.53 -44.80
C ASP A 694 19.58 -20.27 -43.91
N LYS A 695 20.77 -19.68 -43.78
CA LYS A 695 20.97 -18.40 -43.07
C LYS A 695 20.07 -17.32 -43.68
N GLY A 696 19.32 -16.60 -42.84
CA GLY A 696 18.41 -15.55 -43.28
C GLY A 696 17.06 -16.04 -43.84
N SER A 697 16.82 -17.35 -43.95
CA SER A 697 15.51 -17.87 -44.36
C SER A 697 14.46 -17.70 -43.27
N GLU A 698 13.19 -17.50 -43.64
CA GLU A 698 12.08 -17.36 -42.68
C GLU A 698 11.91 -18.64 -41.85
N LEU A 699 12.05 -18.51 -40.54
CA LEU A 699 11.88 -19.58 -39.55
C LEU A 699 10.49 -19.58 -38.93
N GLY A 700 9.87 -18.41 -38.80
CA GLY A 700 8.54 -18.24 -38.24
C GLY A 700 8.11 -16.79 -38.18
N ARG A 701 6.99 -16.52 -37.51
CA ARG A 701 6.45 -15.16 -37.39
C ARG A 701 5.57 -15.01 -36.16
N PHE A 702 5.49 -13.78 -35.68
CA PHE A 702 4.50 -13.38 -34.69
C PHE A 702 3.31 -12.71 -35.37
N GLU A 703 2.11 -13.06 -34.92
CA GLU A 703 0.89 -12.38 -35.31
C GLU A 703 0.56 -11.22 -34.34
N MET A 704 1.56 -10.34 -34.06
CA MET A 704 1.61 -9.04 -33.31
C MET A 704 2.96 -8.87 -32.53
N GLY A 705 3.27 -7.75 -31.84
CA GLY A 705 4.57 -7.46 -31.14
C GLY A 705 5.15 -8.43 -30.07
N SER A 706 6.47 -8.57 -29.97
CA SER A 706 7.06 -9.75 -29.31
C SER A 706 8.53 -9.60 -28.91
N THR A 707 9.08 -10.66 -28.33
CA THR A 707 10.51 -10.76 -28.01
C THR A 707 11.08 -12.05 -28.61
N VAL A 708 12.28 -11.96 -29.17
CA VAL A 708 13.08 -13.13 -29.57
C VAL A 708 14.32 -13.20 -28.70
N ILE A 709 14.64 -14.37 -28.17
CA ILE A 709 15.87 -14.61 -27.43
C ILE A 709 16.66 -15.68 -28.18
N LEU A 710 17.92 -15.37 -28.49
CA LEU A 710 18.89 -16.36 -28.94
C LEU A 710 19.70 -16.83 -27.74
N VAL A 711 19.85 -18.15 -27.63
CA VAL A 711 20.76 -18.77 -26.67
C VAL A 711 21.69 -19.70 -27.43
N PHE A 712 22.99 -19.54 -27.21
CA PHE A 712 24.05 -20.25 -27.91
C PHE A 712 24.71 -21.28 -26.99
N GLU A 713 25.14 -22.40 -27.55
CA GLU A 713 25.94 -23.40 -26.83
C GLU A 713 27.26 -22.79 -26.32
N ASN A 714 27.77 -23.31 -25.20
CA ASN A 714 28.96 -22.76 -24.55
C ASN A 714 30.19 -22.74 -25.49
N ASP A 715 30.98 -21.66 -25.40
CA ASP A 715 32.22 -21.46 -26.15
C ASP A 715 32.12 -21.51 -27.68
N THR A 716 30.92 -21.27 -28.24
CA THR A 716 30.72 -21.31 -29.71
C THR A 716 30.89 -19.97 -30.41
N ILE A 717 30.45 -18.85 -29.78
CA ILE A 717 30.30 -17.55 -30.44
C ILE A 717 30.98 -16.41 -29.67
N ASP A 718 31.52 -15.43 -30.41
CA ASP A 718 31.90 -14.12 -29.89
C ASP A 718 30.97 -13.02 -30.41
N LEU A 719 30.23 -12.41 -29.48
CA LEU A 719 29.33 -11.31 -29.75
C LEU A 719 30.14 -10.06 -30.04
N THR A 720 29.96 -9.50 -31.23
CA THR A 720 30.69 -8.32 -31.71
C THR A 720 29.71 -7.40 -32.42
N ASN A 721 30.03 -6.10 -32.50
CA ASN A 721 29.22 -5.10 -33.20
C ASN A 721 27.78 -4.93 -32.65
N ILE A 722 27.59 -5.10 -31.34
CA ILE A 722 26.30 -4.86 -30.67
C ILE A 722 26.47 -4.04 -29.39
N ALA A 723 25.55 -3.10 -29.15
CA ALA A 723 25.41 -2.36 -27.90
C ALA A 723 23.96 -2.39 -27.39
N LEU A 724 23.80 -2.14 -26.08
CA LEU A 724 22.49 -2.09 -25.45
C LEU A 724 21.68 -0.92 -26.00
N GLY A 725 20.51 -1.23 -26.53
CA GLY A 725 19.59 -0.25 -27.09
C GLY A 725 19.73 0.00 -28.59
N ASP A 726 20.69 -0.63 -29.25
CA ASP A 726 20.85 -0.54 -30.70
C ASP A 726 19.60 -1.04 -31.43
N LYS A 727 19.21 -0.31 -32.48
CA LYS A 727 18.27 -0.80 -33.47
C LYS A 727 19.04 -1.59 -34.52
N ILE A 728 18.58 -2.81 -34.76
CA ILE A 728 19.22 -3.75 -35.67
C ILE A 728 18.18 -4.32 -36.63
N GLN A 729 18.58 -4.53 -37.88
CA GLN A 729 17.75 -5.14 -38.92
C GLN A 729 18.06 -6.63 -39.01
N TYR A 730 17.12 -7.46 -39.46
CA TYR A 730 17.46 -8.85 -39.70
C TYR A 730 18.50 -8.96 -40.82
N GLY A 731 19.38 -9.95 -40.71
CA GLY A 731 20.46 -10.17 -41.67
C GLY A 731 21.78 -9.44 -41.36
N THR A 732 21.78 -8.46 -40.46
CA THR A 732 23.01 -7.82 -39.99
C THR A 732 23.71 -8.67 -38.93
N THR A 733 25.04 -8.69 -38.95
CA THR A 733 25.86 -9.50 -38.04
C THR A 733 25.76 -9.05 -36.58
N VAL A 734 25.57 -10.02 -35.67
CA VAL A 734 25.53 -9.84 -34.20
C VAL A 734 26.70 -10.51 -33.48
N GLY A 735 27.50 -11.28 -34.21
CA GLY A 735 28.64 -12.01 -33.69
C GLY A 735 29.19 -13.01 -34.69
N ASN A 736 30.33 -13.60 -34.36
CA ASN A 736 31.01 -14.59 -35.20
C ASN A 736 31.23 -15.88 -34.41
N PHE A 737 31.01 -17.02 -35.06
CA PHE A 737 31.39 -18.31 -34.50
C PHE A 737 32.92 -18.49 -34.50
N ARG A 738 33.43 -19.20 -33.49
CA ARG A 738 34.86 -19.45 -33.27
C ARG A 738 35.41 -20.55 -34.17
N SER A 739 34.93 -21.78 -34.02
CA SER A 739 35.43 -22.96 -34.73
C SER A 739 34.34 -23.98 -35.02
N LYS A 740 34.49 -24.73 -36.11
CA LYS A 740 33.53 -25.79 -36.48
C LYS A 740 33.66 -26.97 -35.52
N THR A 741 32.54 -27.48 -35.05
CA THR A 741 32.45 -28.59 -34.10
C THR A 741 31.88 -29.85 -34.74
N THR A 742 31.14 -29.75 -35.86
CA THR A 742 30.39 -30.87 -36.44
C THR A 742 30.17 -30.69 -37.94
N LYS A 743 30.09 -31.79 -38.71
CA LYS A 743 29.63 -31.78 -40.11
C LYS A 743 28.12 -32.01 -40.17
N LEU A 744 27.40 -31.14 -40.88
CA LEU A 744 25.95 -31.29 -41.09
C LEU A 744 25.64 -32.29 -42.22
N PRO A 745 24.47 -32.95 -42.20
CA PRO A 745 24.00 -33.76 -43.32
C PRO A 745 23.82 -32.90 -44.58
N VAL A 746 24.13 -33.47 -45.75
CA VAL A 746 23.98 -32.80 -47.05
C VAL A 746 22.50 -32.57 -47.34
N LYS A 747 22.14 -31.37 -47.81
CA LYS A 747 20.78 -31.01 -48.22
C LYS A 747 20.40 -31.91 -49.40
N ALA A 748 19.35 -32.73 -49.23
CA ALA A 748 18.80 -33.59 -50.27
C ALA A 748 18.10 -32.77 -51.36
#